data_AF-A0A419QIL0-F1
#
_entry.id   AF-A0A419QIL0-F1
#
_cell.length_a   1.000
_cell.length_b   1.000
_cell.length_c   1.000
_cell.angle_alpha   90.00
_cell.angle_beta   90.00
_cell.angle_gamma   90.00
#
_symmetry.space_group_name_H-M   'P 1'
#
loop_
_entity.id
_entity.type
_entity.pdbx_description
1 polymer ?
#
loop_
_entity_poly.entity_id
_entity_poly.type
_entity_poly.pdbx_seq_one_letter_code
_entity_poly.pdbx_strand_id
1 'polypeptide(L)'
;MPKKRSRISAEIFDAVSAPTRIQTLRLLATKGPLTYSEIMEMLNFEPTKDAGKFVYHLKNLVNVGLVSFEKSIKKYKITDLGLMVVNFSQDLEEYSLKKTGKMFVRTSKYTIEEFDRSRITSSLVEEAGLSPELAEKVSSEAEERLINLPVKYLTAPLIREFVNAILIESGLEDYRHKLTRLGMPVHDVKKTVEEISKKSLNVEFIRLAAGKRVITEYMLLTSLPREVADAHLSGQIHICDPGSWILTPTTIYHDLRILLSESYKNYQHVNPYLPYLNSPKDFFDAITRIINLIKTFQIEISKEQVLDYFNVFLAPYLTKKPAEEIKRILRKFLVELSFVGFKDFGGVTLGLEVTVPPNLKDAKLVGVENQKGTYGDFEDETQKILDFLLDVFLEQSREKPLFNPQIVLKFRPECLTGKYDWLLEKAHKIAAEYGTLYLANLTKDFEGISSYSASGERVEVDWSEDWEIDTLRVGCLNKVSINLPRIAYESKRDDAKFFGKLDKVLEIACKALEVKKKEIEDRVKQGLLPNLSTKIKNEPYLRLKNSFGTISILGLNEAIKAHLGYEIHEDLMPQHFAIKLLEYLIGKVNSLMEKSGLRLNVSSISDVDASQRLAEYDVERFGWSAVQVQGGKENPYYSFITPFPDMLEVSLDEKLKLEEKFHPMFKGGHFTKIQLKDDVSSEQLLKQTKKICEEYNIGFFAYTYTLSYCGLCRKTFKGFKQKCPSCGSTNLAVYARESLKYIPLSWWTHKGLKTLIKKI
;
A
#
# COMPACT_ATOMS: atom_id res chain seq x y z
N MET A 1 1.22 -63.34 11.26
CA MET A 1 1.63 -61.99 10.80
C MET A 1 2.65 -61.21 11.69
N PRO A 2 3.11 -61.63 12.89
CA PRO A 2 4.03 -60.79 13.68
C PRO A 2 5.49 -60.74 13.17
N LYS A 3 5.99 -61.78 12.47
CA LYS A 3 7.39 -61.86 11.99
C LYS A 3 7.77 -60.85 10.88
N LYS A 4 6.81 -60.28 10.14
CA LYS A 4 7.09 -59.37 9.01
C LYS A 4 7.20 -57.89 9.44
N ARG A 5 6.54 -57.50 10.55
CA ARG A 5 6.57 -56.13 11.09
C ARG A 5 7.85 -55.82 11.88
N SER A 6 8.44 -56.81 12.57
CA SER A 6 9.68 -56.59 13.36
C SER A 6 10.93 -56.39 12.51
N ARG A 7 10.90 -56.77 11.22
CA ARG A 7 12.06 -56.69 10.31
C ARG A 7 12.30 -55.27 9.79
N ILE A 8 11.21 -54.53 9.48
CA ILE A 8 11.27 -53.17 8.94
C ILE A 8 11.82 -52.18 9.98
N SER A 9 11.38 -52.27 11.25
CA SER A 9 11.91 -51.41 12.31
C SER A 9 13.39 -51.65 12.56
N ALA A 10 13.85 -52.90 12.52
CA ALA A 10 15.26 -53.24 12.68
C ALA A 10 16.11 -52.69 11.51
N GLU A 11 15.61 -52.78 10.28
CA GLU A 11 16.27 -52.20 9.09
C GLU A 11 16.35 -50.67 9.17
N ILE A 12 15.32 -50.00 9.71
CA ILE A 12 15.35 -48.54 9.95
C ILE A 12 16.42 -48.18 10.98
N PHE A 13 16.45 -48.87 12.13
CA PHE A 13 17.46 -48.60 13.17
C PHE A 13 18.88 -48.90 12.70
N ASP A 14 19.07 -49.98 11.95
CA ASP A 14 20.36 -50.29 11.33
C ASP A 14 20.75 -49.29 10.24
N ALA A 15 19.78 -48.76 9.49
CA ALA A 15 20.01 -47.69 8.52
C ALA A 15 20.49 -46.39 9.16
N VAL A 16 20.24 -46.16 10.45
CA VAL A 16 20.62 -44.94 11.16
C VAL A 16 21.62 -45.16 12.30
N SER A 17 22.19 -46.35 12.43
CA SER A 17 23.20 -46.68 13.44
C SER A 17 24.53 -45.95 13.26
N ALA A 18 24.79 -45.37 12.07
CA ALA A 18 26.02 -44.63 11.81
C ALA A 18 25.81 -43.10 11.96
N PRO A 19 26.71 -42.37 12.67
CA PRO A 19 26.59 -40.93 12.89
C PRO A 19 26.40 -40.13 11.60
N THR A 20 27.15 -40.45 10.54
CA THR A 20 27.05 -39.82 9.23
C THR A 20 25.65 -39.89 8.62
N ARG A 21 24.92 -40.99 8.83
CA ARG A 21 23.57 -41.19 8.28
C ARG A 21 22.54 -40.35 9.03
N ILE A 22 22.64 -40.29 10.36
CA ILE A 22 21.83 -39.37 11.18
C ILE A 22 22.12 -37.91 10.84
N GLN A 23 23.40 -37.53 10.68
CA GLN A 23 23.79 -36.18 10.28
C GLN A 23 23.27 -35.80 8.89
N THR A 24 23.30 -36.74 7.93
CA THR A 24 22.71 -36.55 6.61
C THR A 24 21.21 -36.28 6.68
N LEU A 25 20.48 -37.05 7.50
CA LEU A 25 19.04 -36.83 7.71
C LEU A 25 18.77 -35.46 8.36
N ARG A 26 19.52 -35.07 9.41
CA ARG A 26 19.39 -33.74 10.04
C ARG A 26 19.68 -32.60 9.08
N LEU A 27 20.71 -32.76 8.24
CA LEU A 27 21.08 -31.77 7.23
C LEU A 27 19.94 -31.58 6.23
N LEU A 28 19.39 -32.67 5.69
CA LEU A 28 18.26 -32.62 4.74
C LEU A 28 16.97 -32.11 5.38
N ALA A 29 16.74 -32.39 6.67
CA ALA A 29 15.62 -31.82 7.42
C ALA A 29 15.74 -30.30 7.60
N THR A 30 16.96 -29.79 7.79
CA THR A 30 17.22 -28.37 8.09
C THR A 30 17.40 -27.52 6.84
N LYS A 31 18.06 -28.06 5.81
CA LYS A 31 18.43 -27.34 4.58
C LYS A 31 17.52 -27.62 3.39
N GLY A 32 16.60 -28.58 3.53
CA GLY A 32 15.76 -29.04 2.43
C GLY A 32 16.52 -29.90 1.42
N PRO A 33 16.03 -30.04 0.18
CA PRO A 33 16.64 -30.90 -0.82
C PRO A 33 18.04 -30.45 -1.26
N LEU A 34 19.01 -31.37 -1.29
CA LEU A 34 20.42 -31.12 -1.63
C LEU A 34 20.96 -32.14 -2.65
N THR A 35 21.89 -31.71 -3.49
CA THR A 35 22.64 -32.59 -4.40
C THR A 35 23.65 -33.45 -3.64
N TYR A 36 24.14 -34.51 -4.28
CA TYR A 36 25.17 -35.38 -3.71
C TYR A 36 26.42 -34.59 -3.25
N SER A 37 26.92 -33.68 -4.09
CA SER A 37 28.12 -32.88 -3.80
C SER A 37 27.87 -31.86 -2.67
N GLU A 38 26.72 -31.20 -2.65
CA GLU A 38 26.35 -30.26 -1.57
C GLU A 38 26.30 -30.97 -0.21
N ILE A 39 25.78 -32.20 -0.16
CA ILE A 39 25.74 -32.97 1.10
C ILE A 39 27.15 -33.37 1.54
N MET A 40 28.00 -33.82 0.61
CA MET A 40 29.39 -34.18 0.93
C MET A 40 30.17 -32.99 1.47
N GLU A 41 30.07 -31.85 0.81
CA GLU A 41 30.76 -30.62 1.19
C GLU A 41 30.32 -30.16 2.60
N MET A 42 29.01 -30.12 2.85
CA MET A 42 28.47 -29.69 4.15
C MET A 42 28.74 -30.67 5.30
N LEU A 43 29.06 -31.93 5.00
CA LEU A 43 29.47 -32.94 5.97
C LEU A 43 31.00 -33.09 6.06
N ASN A 44 31.76 -32.21 5.40
CA ASN A 44 33.23 -32.21 5.36
C ASN A 44 33.86 -33.52 4.85
N PHE A 45 33.26 -34.17 3.85
CA PHE A 45 33.88 -35.32 3.18
C PHE A 45 34.79 -34.88 2.03
N GLU A 46 35.95 -35.52 1.86
CA GLU A 46 36.83 -35.26 0.72
C GLU A 46 36.29 -35.95 -0.56
N PRO A 47 35.96 -35.22 -1.64
CA PRO A 47 35.36 -35.80 -2.85
C PRO A 47 36.21 -36.89 -3.52
N THR A 48 37.54 -36.82 -3.37
CA THR A 48 38.49 -37.74 -3.99
C THR A 48 38.74 -39.01 -3.18
N LYS A 49 38.57 -38.98 -1.85
CA LYS A 49 38.85 -40.11 -0.96
C LYS A 49 37.59 -40.77 -0.39
N ASP A 50 36.55 -39.99 -0.10
CA ASP A 50 35.40 -40.45 0.68
C ASP A 50 34.14 -40.71 -0.16
N ALA A 51 34.17 -40.44 -1.47
CA ALA A 51 32.99 -40.57 -2.33
C ALA A 51 32.36 -41.97 -2.26
N GLY A 52 33.16 -43.04 -2.39
CA GLY A 52 32.64 -44.41 -2.30
C GLY A 52 31.98 -44.74 -0.95
N LYS A 53 32.54 -44.21 0.13
CA LYS A 53 32.04 -44.37 1.51
C LYS A 53 30.74 -43.59 1.73
N PHE A 54 30.66 -42.37 1.22
CA PHE A 54 29.45 -41.56 1.35
C PHE A 54 28.30 -42.07 0.47
N VAL A 55 28.58 -42.55 -0.75
CA VAL A 55 27.60 -43.27 -1.59
C VAL A 55 26.96 -44.43 -0.83
N TYR A 56 27.75 -45.20 -0.09
CA TYR A 56 27.24 -46.31 0.73
C TYR A 56 26.25 -45.82 1.81
N HIS A 57 26.60 -44.77 2.56
CA HIS A 57 25.71 -44.20 3.58
C HIS A 57 24.40 -43.67 3.00
N LEU A 58 24.47 -42.92 1.89
CA LEU A 58 23.31 -42.34 1.25
C LEU A 58 22.41 -43.40 0.61
N LYS A 59 22.99 -44.43 -0.01
CA LYS A 59 22.26 -45.56 -0.58
C LYS A 59 21.48 -46.32 0.50
N ASN A 60 22.07 -46.53 1.69
CA ASN A 60 21.37 -47.19 2.80
C ASN A 60 20.16 -46.38 3.29
N LEU A 61 20.28 -45.06 3.38
CA LEU A 61 19.16 -44.18 3.72
C LEU A 61 18.06 -44.20 2.65
N VAL A 62 18.43 -44.28 1.37
CA VAL A 62 17.48 -44.36 0.25
C VAL A 62 16.78 -45.72 0.19
N ASN A 63 17.51 -46.81 0.39
CA ASN A 63 16.97 -48.17 0.32
C ASN A 63 15.86 -48.42 1.35
N VAL A 64 16.01 -47.85 2.56
CA VAL A 64 15.03 -47.98 3.65
C VAL A 64 13.98 -46.86 3.60
N GLY A 65 14.03 -45.99 2.59
CA GLY A 65 13.02 -44.96 2.34
C GLY A 65 13.07 -43.79 3.31
N LEU A 66 14.19 -43.55 4.00
CA LEU A 66 14.39 -42.38 4.87
C LEU A 66 14.77 -41.13 4.06
N VAL A 67 15.37 -41.35 2.88
CA VAL A 67 15.72 -40.32 1.91
C VAL A 67 15.19 -40.74 0.54
N SER A 68 14.67 -39.80 -0.23
CA SER A 68 14.25 -40.00 -1.63
C SER A 68 15.13 -39.19 -2.57
N PHE A 69 15.41 -39.71 -3.76
CA PHE A 69 16.11 -38.97 -4.82
C PHE A 69 15.11 -38.47 -5.86
N GLU A 70 15.02 -37.15 -6.02
CA GLU A 70 14.11 -36.51 -6.94
C GLU A 70 14.81 -36.25 -8.29
N LYS A 71 14.44 -37.04 -9.31
CA LYS A 71 15.12 -37.05 -10.62
C LYS A 71 14.99 -35.73 -11.39
N SER A 72 13.89 -34.99 -11.20
CA SER A 72 13.60 -33.73 -11.90
C SER A 72 14.62 -32.64 -11.57
N ILE A 73 15.01 -32.56 -10.29
CA ILE A 73 15.93 -31.54 -9.77
C ILE A 73 17.30 -32.10 -9.37
N LYS A 74 17.51 -33.42 -9.54
CA LYS A 74 18.74 -34.15 -9.17
C LYS A 74 19.18 -33.94 -7.72
N LYS A 75 18.21 -33.86 -6.79
CA LYS A 75 18.45 -33.62 -5.36
C LYS A 75 17.87 -34.75 -4.50
N TYR A 76 18.50 -35.00 -3.37
CA TYR A 76 18.02 -35.88 -2.31
C TYR A 76 17.15 -35.07 -1.35
N LYS A 77 16.03 -35.64 -0.92
CA LYS A 77 15.06 -35.04 0.00
C LYS A 77 14.74 -36.04 1.11
N ILE A 78 14.60 -35.55 2.35
CA ILE A 78 14.14 -36.37 3.46
C ILE A 78 12.65 -36.76 3.29
N THR A 79 12.30 -37.99 3.66
CA THR A 79 10.90 -38.45 3.65
C THR A 79 10.22 -38.22 5.01
N ASP A 80 8.90 -38.40 5.10
CA ASP A 80 8.18 -38.32 6.39
C ASP A 80 8.70 -39.35 7.41
N LEU A 81 9.09 -40.54 6.93
CA LEU A 81 9.72 -41.57 7.76
C LEU A 81 11.11 -41.14 8.23
N GLY A 82 11.91 -40.54 7.34
CA GLY A 82 13.20 -39.94 7.70
C GLY A 82 13.06 -38.85 8.76
N LEU A 83 12.05 -38.00 8.64
CA LEU A 83 11.75 -36.93 9.61
C LEU A 83 11.34 -37.51 10.97
N MET A 84 10.54 -38.58 10.98
CA MET A 84 10.18 -39.30 12.21
C MET A 84 11.41 -39.88 12.92
N VAL A 85 12.38 -40.42 12.17
CA VAL A 85 13.63 -40.94 12.74
C VAL A 85 14.52 -39.82 13.28
N VAL A 86 14.58 -38.66 12.62
CA VAL A 86 15.29 -37.48 13.15
C VAL A 86 14.69 -37.04 14.49
N ASN A 87 13.36 -36.94 14.57
CA ASN A 87 12.68 -36.57 15.81
C ASN A 87 12.90 -37.62 16.91
N PHE A 88 12.80 -38.91 16.60
CA PHE A 88 13.02 -39.98 17.58
C PHE A 88 14.49 -40.02 18.07
N SER A 89 15.46 -39.81 17.17
CA SER A 89 16.86 -39.68 17.55
C SER A 89 17.09 -38.49 18.48
N GLN A 90 16.37 -37.38 18.28
CA GLN A 90 16.39 -36.24 19.19
C GLN A 90 15.77 -36.61 20.54
N ASP A 91 14.61 -37.27 20.58
CA ASP A 91 13.98 -37.71 21.82
C ASP A 91 14.89 -38.63 22.65
N LEU A 92 15.68 -39.48 21.99
CA LEU A 92 16.68 -40.34 22.63
C LEU A 92 17.88 -39.55 23.17
N GLU A 93 18.39 -38.58 22.41
CA GLU A 93 19.43 -37.65 22.89
C GLU A 93 18.92 -36.85 24.08
N GLU A 94 17.70 -36.33 24.02
CA GLU A 94 17.03 -35.63 25.12
C GLU A 94 16.90 -36.50 26.39
N TYR A 95 16.54 -37.78 26.23
CA TYR A 95 16.46 -38.71 27.34
C TYR A 95 17.84 -39.00 27.97
N SER A 96 18.87 -39.16 27.13
CA SER A 96 20.25 -39.37 27.57
C SER A 96 20.81 -38.15 28.33
N LEU A 97 20.55 -36.94 27.81
CA LEU A 97 21.02 -35.69 28.38
C LEU A 97 20.33 -35.33 29.71
N LYS A 98 19.08 -35.74 29.95
CA LYS A 98 18.42 -35.57 31.26
C LYS A 98 19.16 -36.23 32.42
N LYS A 99 19.98 -37.25 32.16
CA LYS A 99 20.77 -37.93 33.21
C LYS A 99 22.03 -37.16 33.61
N THR A 100 22.44 -36.12 32.88
CA THR A 100 23.71 -35.42 33.12
C THR A 100 23.59 -34.16 33.99
N GLY A 101 22.37 -33.73 34.35
CA GLY A 101 22.14 -32.58 35.24
C GLY A 101 22.48 -31.20 34.65
N LYS A 102 22.83 -31.12 33.36
CA LYS A 102 23.17 -29.88 32.66
C LYS A 102 21.93 -29.25 31.99
N MET A 103 21.95 -27.93 31.83
CA MET A 103 20.90 -27.17 31.14
C MET A 103 21.20 -27.04 29.65
N PHE A 104 20.18 -27.25 28.81
CA PHE A 104 20.34 -27.26 27.36
C PHE A 104 19.37 -26.29 26.67
N VAL A 105 19.82 -25.74 25.54
CA VAL A 105 19.05 -24.81 24.70
C VAL A 105 18.74 -25.49 23.36
N ARG A 106 17.45 -25.51 22.99
CA ARG A 106 17.00 -25.92 21.67
C ARG A 106 17.19 -24.77 20.69
N THR A 107 18.02 -25.01 19.67
CA THR A 107 18.28 -24.03 18.62
C THR A 107 17.24 -24.10 17.51
N SER A 108 17.19 -23.06 16.68
CA SER A 108 16.36 -23.01 15.47
C SER A 108 16.80 -24.00 14.38
N LYS A 109 17.95 -24.68 14.54
CA LYS A 109 18.51 -25.66 13.59
C LYS A 109 18.26 -27.11 14.02
N TYR A 110 17.29 -27.34 14.91
CA TYR A 110 17.01 -28.67 15.47
C TYR A 110 18.24 -29.32 16.15
N THR A 111 19.13 -28.50 16.70
CA THR A 111 20.23 -28.95 17.57
C THR A 111 19.92 -28.62 19.03
N ILE A 112 20.46 -29.43 19.93
CA ILE A 112 20.45 -29.19 21.37
C ILE A 112 21.89 -28.83 21.74
N GLU A 113 22.08 -27.63 22.27
CA GLU A 113 23.39 -27.12 22.69
C GLU A 113 23.40 -26.93 24.21
N GLU A 114 24.56 -27.03 24.84
CA GLU A 114 24.70 -26.68 26.26
C GLU A 114 24.44 -25.18 26.45
N PHE A 115 23.78 -24.82 27.55
CA PHE A 115 23.54 -23.43 27.88
C PHE A 115 24.86 -22.69 28.10
N ASP A 116 24.99 -21.52 27.48
CA ASP A 116 26.18 -20.69 27.54
C ASP A 116 25.79 -19.23 27.81
N ARG A 117 26.09 -18.75 29.02
CA ARG A 117 25.79 -17.38 29.47
C ARG A 117 26.45 -16.32 28.58
N SER A 118 27.64 -16.59 28.05
CA SER A 118 28.40 -15.60 27.27
C SER A 118 27.61 -15.11 26.06
N ARG A 119 26.75 -15.96 25.49
CA ARG A 119 25.85 -15.59 24.38
C ARG A 119 24.79 -14.56 24.79
N ILE A 120 24.31 -14.61 26.03
CA ILE A 120 23.39 -13.60 26.58
C ILE A 120 24.14 -12.28 26.75
N THR A 121 25.34 -12.31 27.34
CA THR A 121 26.19 -11.12 27.51
C THR A 121 26.48 -10.46 26.16
N SER A 122 26.92 -11.23 25.16
CA SER A 122 27.16 -10.71 23.80
C SER A 122 25.92 -10.10 23.17
N SER A 123 24.76 -10.77 23.27
CA SER A 123 23.49 -10.24 22.72
C SER A 123 23.08 -8.92 23.40
N LEU A 124 23.26 -8.78 24.72
CA LEU A 124 23.00 -7.54 25.46
C LEU A 124 23.93 -6.38 25.05
N VAL A 125 25.21 -6.67 24.77
CA VAL A 125 26.16 -5.67 24.29
C VAL A 125 25.87 -5.29 22.83
N GLU A 126 25.73 -6.28 21.94
CA GLU A 126 25.60 -6.06 20.50
C GLU A 126 24.22 -5.53 20.09
N GLU A 127 23.13 -6.10 20.62
CA GLU A 127 21.76 -5.76 20.20
C GLU A 127 21.18 -4.60 21.02
N ALA A 128 21.45 -4.54 22.32
CA ALA A 128 20.90 -3.51 23.21
C ALA A 128 21.87 -2.35 23.50
N GLY A 129 23.17 -2.54 23.29
CA GLY A 129 24.18 -1.53 23.59
C GLY A 129 24.44 -1.33 25.08
N LEU A 130 24.32 -2.38 25.90
CA LEU A 130 24.71 -2.32 27.31
C LEU A 130 26.24 -2.22 27.45
N SER A 131 26.71 -1.63 28.54
CA SER A 131 28.12 -1.76 28.92
C SER A 131 28.42 -3.24 29.25
N PRO A 132 29.65 -3.72 29.00
CA PRO A 132 30.02 -5.09 29.31
C PRO A 132 29.75 -5.50 30.78
N GLU A 133 29.99 -4.59 31.73
CA GLU A 133 29.73 -4.83 33.16
C GLU A 133 28.24 -5.03 33.47
N LEU A 134 27.37 -4.18 32.92
CA LEU A 134 25.94 -4.29 33.15
C LEU A 134 25.35 -5.50 32.42
N ALA A 135 25.84 -5.79 31.22
CA ALA A 135 25.47 -6.98 30.47
C ALA A 135 25.80 -8.27 31.26
N GLU A 136 26.97 -8.34 31.90
CA GLU A 136 27.36 -9.50 32.71
C GLU A 136 26.50 -9.64 33.97
N LYS A 137 26.13 -8.52 34.60
CA LYS A 137 25.21 -8.54 35.75
C LYS A 137 23.83 -9.09 35.36
N VAL A 138 23.26 -8.59 34.26
CA VAL A 138 21.95 -9.04 33.76
C VAL A 138 22.00 -10.49 33.27
N SER A 139 23.07 -10.90 32.60
CA SER A 139 23.22 -12.28 32.12
C SER A 139 23.43 -13.27 33.26
N SER A 140 24.13 -12.88 34.32
CA SER A 140 24.30 -13.70 35.54
C SER A 140 22.98 -13.92 36.26
N GLU A 141 22.19 -12.86 36.43
CA GLU A 141 20.84 -12.96 37.00
C GLU A 141 19.93 -13.82 36.12
N ALA A 142 20.03 -13.69 34.79
CA ALA A 142 19.28 -14.51 33.85
C ALA A 142 19.64 -15.99 33.98
N GLU A 143 20.93 -16.32 34.06
CA GLU A 143 21.41 -17.67 34.30
C GLU A 143 20.84 -18.26 35.59
N GLU A 144 20.92 -17.53 36.71
CA GLU A 144 20.40 -17.99 38.00
C GLU A 144 18.89 -18.31 37.93
N ARG A 145 18.09 -17.43 37.32
CA ARG A 145 16.65 -17.66 37.16
C ARG A 145 16.35 -18.83 36.23
N LEU A 146 17.10 -18.95 35.13
CA LEU A 146 16.89 -19.98 34.11
C LEU A 146 17.23 -21.39 34.65
N ILE A 147 18.28 -21.53 35.44
CA ILE A 147 18.68 -22.80 36.07
C ILE A 147 17.58 -23.34 36.99
N ASN A 148 16.85 -22.46 37.67
CA ASN A 148 15.80 -22.82 38.62
C ASN A 148 14.45 -23.13 37.96
N LEU A 149 14.32 -23.05 36.63
CA LEU A 149 13.06 -23.33 35.95
C LEU A 149 12.79 -24.83 35.84
N PRO A 150 11.55 -25.29 36.12
CA PRO A 150 11.14 -26.69 35.92
C PRO A 150 10.86 -26.99 34.45
N VAL A 151 11.73 -26.55 33.55
CA VAL A 151 11.60 -26.73 32.10
C VAL A 151 12.59 -27.79 31.60
N LYS A 152 12.13 -28.60 30.64
CA LYS A 152 12.94 -29.70 30.09
C LYS A 152 14.11 -29.20 29.23
N TYR A 153 13.97 -28.02 28.64
CA TYR A 153 14.96 -27.33 27.83
C TYR A 153 14.58 -25.87 27.70
N LEU A 154 15.57 -25.03 27.41
CA LEU A 154 15.36 -23.63 27.08
C LEU A 154 15.24 -23.43 25.57
N THR A 155 14.62 -22.33 25.17
CA THR A 155 14.63 -21.86 23.79
C THR A 155 15.17 -20.44 23.78
N ALA A 156 15.79 -20.00 22.67
CA ALA A 156 16.27 -18.62 22.57
C ALA A 156 15.16 -17.57 22.83
N PRO A 157 13.91 -17.74 22.36
CA PRO A 157 12.81 -16.86 22.76
C PRO A 157 12.55 -16.86 24.26
N LEU A 158 12.50 -18.02 24.92
CA LEU A 158 12.27 -18.10 26.36
C LEU A 158 13.38 -17.38 27.15
N ILE A 159 14.65 -17.62 26.79
CA ILE A 159 15.80 -16.93 27.41
C ILE A 159 15.65 -15.41 27.26
N ARG A 160 15.26 -14.95 26.07
CA ARG A 160 15.05 -13.52 25.80
C ARG A 160 13.91 -12.92 26.63
N GLU A 161 12.81 -13.64 26.87
CA GLU A 161 11.73 -13.17 27.75
C GLU A 161 12.23 -12.97 29.19
N PHE A 162 13.04 -13.89 29.72
CA PHE A 162 13.63 -13.75 31.06
C PHE A 162 14.59 -12.56 31.15
N VAL A 163 15.45 -12.39 30.15
CA VAL A 163 16.36 -11.23 30.07
C VAL A 163 15.57 -9.93 30.02
N ASN A 164 14.50 -9.86 29.22
CA ASN A 164 13.63 -8.69 29.14
C ASN A 164 12.93 -8.39 30.46
N ALA A 165 12.48 -9.42 31.20
CA ALA A 165 11.89 -9.24 32.52
C ALA A 165 12.90 -8.64 33.52
N ILE A 166 14.14 -9.17 33.54
CA ILE A 166 15.21 -8.65 34.39
C ILE A 166 15.56 -7.19 34.06
N LEU A 167 15.60 -6.84 32.77
CA LEU A 167 15.83 -5.45 32.35
C LEU A 167 14.73 -4.53 32.89
N ILE A 168 13.46 -4.92 32.82
CA ILE A 168 12.35 -4.12 33.37
C ILE A 168 12.46 -3.98 34.89
N GLU A 169 12.68 -5.08 35.61
CA GLU A 169 12.85 -5.08 37.07
C GLU A 169 14.05 -4.22 37.52
N SER A 170 15.07 -4.12 36.67
CA SER A 170 16.25 -3.30 36.91
C SER A 170 16.08 -1.82 36.49
N GLY A 171 14.90 -1.41 36.01
CA GLY A 171 14.64 -0.05 35.50
C GLY A 171 15.33 0.27 34.16
N LEU A 172 15.73 -0.75 33.40
CA LEU A 172 16.48 -0.66 32.14
C LEU A 172 15.55 -0.78 30.91
N GLU A 173 14.41 -0.09 30.93
CA GLU A 173 13.35 -0.20 29.93
C GLU A 173 13.81 0.15 28.51
N ASP A 174 14.67 1.16 28.37
CA ASP A 174 15.19 1.60 27.06
C ASP A 174 16.02 0.51 26.36
N TYR A 175 16.71 -0.34 27.13
CA TYR A 175 17.44 -1.48 26.59
C TYR A 175 16.51 -2.62 26.21
N ARG A 176 15.45 -2.87 27.01
CA ARG A 176 14.40 -3.85 26.70
C ARG A 176 13.69 -3.52 25.38
N HIS A 177 13.46 -2.24 25.09
CA HIS A 177 12.86 -1.83 23.80
C HIS A 177 13.68 -2.32 22.61
N LYS A 178 15.00 -2.27 22.68
CA LYS A 178 15.90 -2.73 21.59
C LYS A 178 15.91 -4.25 21.40
N LEU A 179 15.66 -5.01 22.47
CA LEU A 179 15.58 -6.49 22.42
C LEU A 179 14.19 -7.00 22.10
N THR A 180 13.20 -6.11 21.97
CA THR A 180 11.81 -6.49 21.73
C THR A 180 11.69 -7.22 20.40
N ARG A 181 11.18 -8.45 20.47
CA ARG A 181 10.94 -9.24 19.27
C ARG A 181 9.69 -8.74 18.57
N LEU A 182 9.83 -8.38 17.31
CA LEU A 182 8.70 -8.05 16.45
C LEU A 182 8.12 -9.32 15.82
N GLY A 183 6.81 -9.43 15.82
CA GLY A 183 6.11 -10.59 15.32
C GLY A 183 4.60 -10.48 15.50
N MET A 184 3.89 -11.53 15.12
CA MET A 184 2.45 -11.64 15.32
C MET A 184 2.13 -12.81 16.25
N PRO A 185 1.13 -12.68 17.14
CA PRO A 185 0.58 -13.82 17.86
C PRO A 185 0.12 -14.91 16.89
N VAL A 186 0.32 -16.18 17.26
CA VAL A 186 -0.09 -17.34 16.44
C VAL A 186 -1.59 -17.28 16.09
N HIS A 187 -2.41 -16.86 17.04
CA HIS A 187 -3.85 -16.68 16.85
C HIS A 187 -4.17 -15.64 15.75
N ASP A 188 -3.43 -14.54 15.71
CA ASP A 188 -3.65 -13.47 14.73
C ASP A 188 -3.22 -13.88 13.32
N VAL A 189 -2.14 -14.66 13.21
CA VAL A 189 -1.75 -15.27 11.94
C VAL A 189 -2.86 -16.20 11.44
N LYS A 190 -3.41 -17.06 12.32
CA LYS A 190 -4.53 -17.95 11.97
C LYS A 190 -5.75 -17.15 11.49
N LYS A 191 -6.14 -16.10 12.22
CA LYS A 191 -7.26 -15.21 11.84
C LYS A 191 -7.02 -14.55 10.49
N THR A 192 -5.80 -14.07 10.23
CA THR A 192 -5.41 -13.47 8.94
C THR A 192 -5.59 -14.45 7.78
N VAL A 193 -5.16 -15.71 7.97
CA VAL A 193 -5.36 -16.78 6.96
C VAL A 193 -6.84 -17.01 6.68
N GLU A 194 -7.67 -17.10 7.73
CA GLU A 194 -9.12 -17.31 7.60
C GLU A 194 -9.82 -16.14 6.90
N GLU A 195 -9.48 -14.89 7.24
CA GLU A 195 -10.06 -13.68 6.63
C GLU A 195 -9.72 -13.57 5.14
N ILE A 196 -8.47 -13.83 4.77
CA ILE A 196 -8.01 -13.79 3.37
C ILE A 196 -8.68 -14.90 2.55
N SER A 197 -8.82 -16.09 3.13
CA SER A 197 -9.57 -17.19 2.50
C SER A 197 -11.03 -16.81 2.25
N LYS A 198 -11.71 -16.19 3.23
CA LYS A 198 -13.10 -15.70 3.08
C LYS A 198 -13.24 -14.64 1.99
N LYS A 199 -12.22 -13.80 1.77
CA LYS A 199 -12.19 -12.79 0.69
C LYS A 199 -11.82 -13.37 -0.68
N SER A 200 -11.55 -14.68 -0.77
CA SER A 200 -11.06 -15.38 -1.98
C SER A 200 -9.77 -14.76 -2.54
N LEU A 201 -8.90 -14.29 -1.64
CA LEU A 201 -7.58 -13.75 -1.95
C LEU A 201 -6.52 -14.84 -1.86
N ASN A 202 -5.37 -14.63 -2.51
CA ASN A 202 -4.30 -15.64 -2.57
C ASN A 202 -3.31 -15.51 -1.39
N VAL A 203 -2.36 -16.45 -1.31
CA VAL A 203 -1.37 -16.55 -0.22
C VAL A 203 -0.48 -15.32 -0.06
N GLU A 204 -0.35 -14.48 -1.10
CA GLU A 204 0.49 -13.30 -1.01
C GLU A 204 -0.08 -12.25 -0.06
N PHE A 205 -1.41 -12.13 0.01
CA PHE A 205 -2.05 -11.20 0.96
C PHE A 205 -1.73 -11.55 2.41
N ILE A 206 -1.46 -12.83 2.72
CA ILE A 206 -1.07 -13.27 4.07
C ILE A 206 0.32 -12.76 4.39
N ARG A 207 1.24 -12.88 3.44
CA ARG A 207 2.62 -12.39 3.57
C ARG A 207 2.66 -10.87 3.71
N LEU A 208 1.88 -10.16 2.90
CA LEU A 208 1.76 -8.71 2.97
C LEU A 208 1.17 -8.25 4.30
N ALA A 209 0.07 -8.84 4.75
CA ALA A 209 -0.54 -8.50 6.03
C ALA A 209 0.44 -8.73 7.20
N ALA A 210 1.16 -9.86 7.19
CA ALA A 210 2.14 -10.17 8.22
C ALA A 210 3.34 -9.21 8.19
N GLY A 211 3.89 -8.94 7.00
CA GLY A 211 4.99 -8.00 6.82
C GLY A 211 4.61 -6.58 7.25
N LYS A 212 3.46 -6.07 6.79
CA LYS A 212 2.97 -4.74 7.16
C LYS A 212 2.80 -4.59 8.67
N ARG A 213 2.32 -5.62 9.36
CA ARG A 213 2.17 -5.58 10.82
C ARG A 213 3.52 -5.53 11.53
N VAL A 214 4.48 -6.36 11.14
CA VAL A 214 5.83 -6.34 11.72
C VAL A 214 6.53 -5.00 11.49
N ILE A 215 6.42 -4.44 10.29
CA ILE A 215 7.02 -3.13 9.97
C ILE A 215 6.31 -1.98 10.70
N THR A 216 4.99 -2.07 10.89
CA THR A 216 4.24 -1.08 11.69
C THR A 216 4.74 -1.05 13.13
N GLU A 217 4.91 -2.21 13.77
CA GLU A 217 5.45 -2.29 15.14
C GLU A 217 6.89 -1.77 15.21
N TYR A 218 7.73 -2.10 14.22
CA TYR A 218 9.07 -1.53 14.13
C TYR A 218 9.04 0.00 14.08
N MET A 219 8.25 0.55 13.16
CA MET A 219 8.10 1.99 12.97
C MET A 219 7.67 2.69 14.27
N LEU A 220 6.67 2.16 14.97
CA LEU A 220 6.14 2.75 16.21
C LEU A 220 7.15 2.72 17.36
N LEU A 221 7.98 1.68 17.44
CA LEU A 221 8.94 1.51 18.53
C LEU A 221 10.27 2.22 18.30
N THR A 222 10.73 2.32 17.04
CA THR A 222 12.12 2.71 16.75
C THR A 222 12.25 3.95 15.86
N SER A 223 11.39 4.11 14.85
CA SER A 223 11.51 5.20 13.87
C SER A 223 10.81 6.48 14.32
N LEU A 224 9.60 6.36 14.88
CA LEU A 224 8.81 7.52 15.26
C LEU A 224 9.20 8.05 16.65
N PRO A 225 9.21 9.39 16.84
CA PRO A 225 9.24 9.98 18.18
C PRO A 225 8.09 9.45 19.03
N ARG A 226 8.33 9.23 20.34
CA ARG A 226 7.32 8.69 21.27
C ARG A 226 6.00 9.47 21.21
N GLU A 227 6.07 10.80 21.21
CA GLU A 227 4.89 11.67 21.12
C GLU A 227 4.03 11.42 19.85
N VAL A 228 4.67 11.07 18.73
CA VAL A 228 4.00 10.77 17.46
C VAL A 228 3.37 9.38 17.50
N ALA A 229 4.13 8.39 17.99
CA ALA A 229 3.63 7.02 18.16
C ALA A 229 2.44 6.99 19.12
N ASP A 230 2.52 7.68 20.26
CA ASP A 230 1.46 7.80 21.25
C ASP A 230 0.23 8.51 20.68
N ALA A 231 0.40 9.57 19.90
CA ALA A 231 -0.70 10.25 19.22
C ALA A 231 -1.41 9.35 18.21
N HIS A 232 -0.67 8.49 17.49
CA HIS A 232 -1.24 7.50 16.59
C HIS A 232 -2.00 6.40 17.34
N LEU A 233 -1.40 5.85 18.40
CA LEU A 233 -1.95 4.77 19.21
C LEU A 233 -3.19 5.20 19.99
N SER A 234 -3.18 6.42 20.54
CA SER A 234 -4.32 7.00 21.29
C SER A 234 -5.47 7.51 20.40
N GLY A 235 -5.25 7.59 19.08
CA GLY A 235 -6.25 8.03 18.12
C GLY A 235 -6.40 9.55 17.97
N GLN A 236 -5.40 10.34 18.39
CA GLN A 236 -5.34 11.78 18.10
C GLN A 236 -5.02 12.04 16.61
N ILE A 237 -4.13 11.22 16.06
CA ILE A 237 -3.82 11.19 14.62
C ILE A 237 -3.93 9.76 14.08
N HIS A 238 -3.97 9.65 12.76
CA HIS A 238 -3.82 8.37 12.07
C HIS A 238 -2.74 8.48 11.00
N ILE A 239 -1.75 7.61 11.09
CA ILE A 239 -0.64 7.46 10.13
C ILE A 239 -1.13 6.47 9.08
N CYS A 240 -1.27 6.93 7.84
CA CYS A 240 -1.84 6.11 6.77
C CYS A 240 -0.83 5.07 6.26
N ASP A 241 -1.30 3.84 6.01
CA ASP A 241 -0.49 2.69 5.56
C ASP A 241 0.84 2.53 6.33
N PRO A 242 0.79 2.39 7.67
CA PRO A 242 1.99 2.42 8.52
C PRO A 242 3.01 1.32 8.16
N GLY A 243 2.55 0.21 7.59
CA GLY A 243 3.41 -0.89 7.14
C GLY A 243 4.32 -0.56 5.95
N SER A 244 4.09 0.55 5.23
CA SER A 244 4.99 1.04 4.17
C SER A 244 5.73 2.33 4.57
N TRP A 245 5.46 2.87 5.77
CA TRP A 245 5.88 4.20 6.17
C TRP A 245 7.39 4.40 6.06
N ILE A 246 8.19 3.45 6.54
CA ILE A 246 9.66 3.57 6.53
C ILE A 246 10.31 2.99 5.26
N LEU A 247 9.51 2.60 4.26
CA LEU A 247 9.97 1.84 3.10
C LEU A 247 9.82 2.63 1.79
N THR A 248 8.62 3.11 1.46
CA THR A 248 8.31 3.65 0.12
C THR A 248 7.39 4.88 0.19
N PRO A 249 7.44 5.83 -0.76
CA PRO A 249 6.36 6.82 -0.91
C PRO A 249 5.04 6.13 -1.31
N THR A 250 3.91 6.81 -1.10
CA THR A 250 2.59 6.26 -1.45
C THR A 250 2.29 6.36 -2.94
N THR A 251 2.56 7.54 -3.52
CA THR A 251 2.23 7.86 -4.91
C THR A 251 3.45 8.43 -5.62
N ILE A 252 3.57 8.16 -6.92
CA ILE A 252 4.56 8.79 -7.81
C ILE A 252 3.87 9.41 -9.03
N TYR A 253 4.24 10.63 -9.37
CA TYR A 253 3.84 11.32 -10.60
C TYR A 253 4.97 11.21 -11.60
N HIS A 254 4.74 10.47 -12.68
CA HIS A 254 5.79 10.16 -13.66
C HIS A 254 5.91 11.23 -14.73
N ASP A 255 7.16 11.54 -15.11
CA ASP A 255 7.44 12.23 -16.38
C ASP A 255 7.68 11.19 -17.48
N LEU A 256 6.68 10.97 -18.34
CA LEU A 256 6.83 10.03 -19.46
C LEU A 256 7.89 10.47 -20.46
N ARG A 257 8.12 11.77 -20.62
CA ARG A 257 9.12 12.29 -21.57
C ARG A 257 10.52 11.83 -21.16
N ILE A 258 10.83 11.91 -19.86
CA ILE A 258 12.08 11.40 -19.31
C ILE A 258 12.15 9.87 -19.38
N LEU A 259 11.08 9.18 -18.98
CA LEU A 259 11.02 7.72 -18.97
C LEU A 259 11.16 7.10 -20.36
N LEU A 260 10.73 7.80 -21.42
CA LEU A 260 10.85 7.37 -22.81
C LEU A 260 12.16 7.84 -23.45
N SER A 261 12.86 8.80 -22.86
CA SER A 261 14.12 9.32 -23.40
C SER A 261 15.33 8.38 -23.21
N GLU A 262 16.38 8.67 -23.97
CA GLU A 262 17.73 8.11 -23.81
C GLU A 262 18.36 8.50 -22.44
N SER A 263 17.81 9.47 -21.71
CA SER A 263 18.35 9.83 -20.38
C SER A 263 18.05 8.76 -19.32
N TYR A 264 17.04 7.91 -19.56
CA TYR A 264 16.67 6.80 -18.68
C TYR A 264 17.38 5.49 -19.07
N LYS A 265 18.71 5.53 -19.17
CA LYS A 265 19.57 4.40 -19.58
C LYS A 265 20.09 3.53 -18.44
N ASN A 266 20.16 4.07 -17.23
CA ASN A 266 20.85 3.43 -16.10
C ASN A 266 20.02 2.38 -15.35
N TYR A 267 18.94 1.87 -15.95
CA TYR A 267 18.08 0.85 -15.36
C TYR A 267 18.78 -0.49 -15.12
N GLN A 268 19.87 -0.75 -15.83
CA GLN A 268 20.67 -1.98 -15.69
C GLN A 268 21.54 -1.99 -14.43
N HIS A 269 21.91 -0.81 -13.91
CA HIS A 269 22.58 -0.71 -12.60
C HIS A 269 21.61 -0.98 -11.44
N VAL A 270 20.31 -0.78 -11.68
CA VAL A 270 19.23 -0.99 -10.73
C VAL A 270 18.80 -2.45 -10.69
N ASN A 271 18.61 -3.06 -11.85
CA ASN A 271 18.27 -4.48 -11.95
C ASN A 271 19.07 -5.15 -13.09
N PRO A 272 20.13 -5.91 -12.76
CA PRO A 272 21.01 -6.53 -13.76
C PRO A 272 20.32 -7.64 -14.57
N TYR A 273 19.12 -8.07 -14.15
CA TYR A 273 18.34 -9.08 -14.88
C TYR A 273 17.43 -8.48 -15.97
N LEU A 274 17.31 -7.15 -16.05
CA LEU A 274 16.47 -6.51 -17.06
C LEU A 274 17.21 -6.29 -18.40
N PRO A 275 16.57 -6.57 -19.54
CA PRO A 275 17.16 -6.30 -20.85
C PRO A 275 17.32 -4.80 -21.11
N TYR A 276 18.19 -4.43 -22.05
CA TYR A 276 18.34 -3.04 -22.47
C TYR A 276 17.01 -2.52 -23.05
N LEU A 277 16.46 -1.47 -22.45
CA LEU A 277 15.30 -0.77 -22.97
C LEU A 277 15.78 0.32 -23.93
N ASN A 278 15.79 0.01 -25.23
CA ASN A 278 16.04 1.01 -26.26
C ASN A 278 15.02 2.15 -26.17
N SER A 279 15.40 3.35 -26.64
CA SER A 279 14.40 4.40 -26.81
C SER A 279 13.35 3.97 -27.82
N PRO A 280 12.08 4.27 -27.51
CA PRO A 280 10.99 3.86 -28.36
C PRO A 280 11.05 4.59 -29.70
N LYS A 281 10.93 3.84 -30.79
CA LYS A 281 10.96 4.39 -32.15
C LYS A 281 9.57 4.74 -32.65
N ASP A 282 8.56 4.09 -32.11
CA ASP A 282 7.16 4.29 -32.45
C ASP A 282 6.25 4.10 -31.23
N PHE A 283 4.94 4.25 -31.48
CA PHE A 283 3.89 4.11 -30.47
C PHE A 283 3.88 2.74 -29.79
N PHE A 284 4.19 1.66 -30.51
CA PHE A 284 4.22 0.32 -29.94
C PHE A 284 5.37 0.16 -28.95
N ASP A 285 6.55 0.64 -29.32
CA ASP A 285 7.72 0.61 -28.44
C ASP A 285 7.47 1.48 -27.19
N ALA A 286 6.87 2.66 -27.37
CA ALA A 286 6.59 3.59 -26.27
C ALA A 286 5.64 2.97 -25.25
N ILE A 287 4.51 2.42 -25.70
CA ILE A 287 3.55 1.73 -24.84
C ILE A 287 4.18 0.52 -24.15
N THR A 288 4.96 -0.28 -24.87
CA THR A 288 5.64 -1.45 -24.30
C THR A 288 6.62 -1.04 -23.19
N ARG A 289 7.38 0.03 -23.41
CA ARG A 289 8.29 0.58 -22.41
C ARG A 289 7.55 1.10 -21.18
N ILE A 290 6.43 1.81 -21.35
CA ILE A 290 5.58 2.27 -20.24
C ILE A 290 5.10 1.11 -19.38
N ILE A 291 4.59 0.03 -20.00
CA ILE A 291 4.10 -1.17 -19.26
C ILE A 291 5.21 -1.75 -18.39
N ASN A 292 6.41 -1.91 -18.94
CA ASN A 292 7.56 -2.47 -18.21
C ASN A 292 8.01 -1.58 -17.07
N LEU A 293 8.05 -0.26 -17.28
CA LEU A 293 8.44 0.70 -16.27
C LEU A 293 7.41 0.75 -15.13
N ILE A 294 6.11 0.80 -15.43
CA ILE A 294 5.06 0.77 -14.40
C ILE A 294 5.21 -0.47 -13.50
N LYS A 295 5.38 -1.65 -14.10
CA LYS A 295 5.54 -2.90 -13.33
C LYS A 295 6.77 -2.87 -12.43
N THR A 296 7.81 -2.15 -12.85
CA THR A 296 9.06 -2.07 -12.10
C THR A 296 9.00 -1.01 -11.00
N PHE A 297 8.37 0.14 -11.23
CA PHE A 297 8.11 1.13 -10.17
C PHE A 297 7.09 0.62 -9.12
N GLN A 298 6.23 -0.33 -9.47
CA GLN A 298 5.20 -0.87 -8.57
C GLN A 298 5.78 -1.43 -7.25
N ILE A 299 7.03 -1.91 -7.24
CA ILE A 299 7.65 -2.46 -6.03
C ILE A 299 8.30 -1.39 -5.13
N GLU A 300 8.35 -0.14 -5.56
CA GLU A 300 8.97 0.99 -4.85
C GLU A 300 7.97 2.07 -4.41
N ILE A 301 6.67 1.80 -4.59
CA ILE A 301 5.56 2.65 -4.16
C ILE A 301 4.49 1.79 -3.48
N SER A 302 3.70 2.35 -2.57
CA SER A 302 2.68 1.56 -1.85
C SER A 302 1.27 1.64 -2.41
N LYS A 303 0.94 2.67 -3.22
CA LYS A 303 -0.42 2.89 -3.73
C LYS A 303 -0.50 3.18 -5.23
N GLU A 304 -0.07 4.34 -5.69
CA GLU A 304 -0.51 4.82 -7.01
C GLU A 304 0.60 5.36 -7.91
N GLN A 305 0.51 5.06 -9.20
CA GLN A 305 1.36 5.65 -10.22
C GLN A 305 0.50 6.54 -11.10
N VAL A 306 0.87 7.81 -11.23
CA VAL A 306 0.15 8.78 -12.06
C VAL A 306 0.95 9.02 -13.33
N LEU A 307 0.34 8.71 -14.47
CA LEU A 307 0.82 9.08 -15.80
C LEU A 307 0.03 10.29 -16.28
N ASP A 308 0.48 11.47 -15.88
CA ASP A 308 -0.16 12.71 -16.33
C ASP A 308 0.22 13.05 -17.78
N TYR A 309 -0.63 13.83 -18.46
CA TYR A 309 -0.48 14.20 -19.87
C TYR A 309 -0.25 12.99 -20.80
N PHE A 310 -0.84 11.84 -20.46
CA PHE A 310 -0.50 10.55 -21.07
C PHE A 310 -0.58 10.57 -22.60
N ASN A 311 -1.69 11.07 -23.13
CA ASN A 311 -1.90 11.14 -24.58
C ASN A 311 -1.06 12.23 -25.26
N VAL A 312 -0.79 13.35 -24.59
CA VAL A 312 0.07 14.42 -25.12
C VAL A 312 1.52 13.95 -25.23
N PHE A 313 2.07 13.32 -24.19
CA PHE A 313 3.44 12.82 -24.19
C PHE A 313 3.67 11.65 -25.14
N LEU A 314 2.62 10.91 -25.49
CA LEU A 314 2.68 9.84 -26.48
C LEU A 314 2.43 10.30 -27.92
N ALA A 315 1.82 11.47 -28.12
CA ALA A 315 1.44 11.98 -29.44
C ALA A 315 2.62 12.00 -30.46
N PRO A 316 3.85 12.41 -30.08
CA PRO A 316 5.00 12.39 -31.02
C PRO A 316 5.43 10.99 -31.49
N TYR A 317 5.05 9.94 -30.78
CA TYR A 317 5.33 8.55 -31.15
C TYR A 317 4.24 7.95 -32.04
N LEU A 318 3.11 8.64 -32.22
CA LEU A 318 2.02 8.17 -33.05
C LEU A 318 2.43 8.24 -34.52
N THR A 319 2.90 7.11 -35.05
CA THR A 319 3.22 6.97 -36.48
C THR A 319 1.95 6.79 -37.30
N LYS A 320 2.02 7.04 -38.61
CA LYS A 320 0.92 6.76 -39.56
C LYS A 320 0.69 5.24 -39.67
N LYS A 321 0.00 4.68 -38.68
CA LYS A 321 -0.47 3.29 -38.61
C LYS A 321 -1.98 3.23 -38.78
N PRO A 322 -2.54 2.13 -39.30
CA PRO A 322 -3.99 1.93 -39.32
C PRO A 322 -4.58 2.02 -37.92
N ALA A 323 -5.78 2.60 -37.79
CA ALA A 323 -6.47 2.78 -36.51
C ALA A 323 -6.58 1.47 -35.70
N GLU A 324 -6.86 0.35 -36.38
CA GLU A 324 -6.95 -0.97 -35.75
C GLU A 324 -5.64 -1.44 -35.12
N GLU A 325 -4.49 -1.07 -35.69
CA GLU A 325 -3.20 -1.40 -35.09
C GLU A 325 -2.99 -0.61 -33.79
N ILE A 326 -3.32 0.68 -33.79
CA ILE A 326 -3.22 1.53 -32.60
C ILE A 326 -4.17 1.03 -31.50
N LYS A 327 -5.43 0.72 -31.84
CA LYS A 327 -6.41 0.13 -30.92
C LYS A 327 -5.93 -1.19 -30.34
N ARG A 328 -5.29 -2.05 -31.14
CA ARG A 328 -4.70 -3.31 -30.65
C ARG A 328 -3.59 -3.08 -29.63
N ILE A 329 -2.74 -2.08 -29.84
CA ILE A 329 -1.66 -1.71 -28.91
C ILE A 329 -2.26 -1.20 -27.58
N LEU A 330 -3.23 -0.28 -27.65
CA LEU A 330 -3.94 0.25 -26.49
C LEU A 330 -4.71 -0.83 -25.73
N ARG A 331 -5.28 -1.82 -26.44
CA ARG A 331 -5.97 -2.96 -25.81
C ARG A 331 -5.01 -3.78 -24.97
N LYS A 332 -3.83 -4.11 -25.51
CA LYS A 332 -2.78 -4.80 -24.75
C LYS A 332 -2.36 -3.98 -23.54
N PHE A 333 -2.18 -2.67 -23.71
CA PHE A 333 -1.84 -1.76 -22.61
C PHE A 333 -2.85 -1.80 -21.46
N LEU A 334 -4.15 -1.63 -21.74
CA LEU A 334 -5.19 -1.66 -20.71
C LEU A 334 -5.26 -3.02 -19.99
N VAL A 335 -5.16 -4.13 -20.72
CA VAL A 335 -5.18 -5.48 -20.13
C VAL A 335 -3.98 -5.70 -19.20
N GLU A 336 -2.77 -5.34 -19.64
CA GLU A 336 -1.56 -5.49 -18.83
C GLU A 336 -1.60 -4.62 -17.57
N LEU A 337 -2.11 -3.38 -17.67
CA LEU A 337 -2.22 -2.49 -16.52
C LEU A 337 -3.33 -2.90 -15.56
N SER A 338 -4.36 -3.62 -15.99
CA SER A 338 -5.46 -4.05 -15.11
C SER A 338 -5.01 -4.89 -13.90
N PHE A 339 -3.83 -5.52 -13.97
CA PHE A 339 -3.23 -6.31 -12.88
C PHE A 339 -2.32 -5.50 -11.94
N VAL A 340 -1.92 -4.28 -12.34
CA VAL A 340 -1.04 -3.41 -11.52
C VAL A 340 -1.80 -2.92 -10.29
N GLY A 341 -1.13 -2.91 -9.14
CA GLY A 341 -1.70 -2.44 -7.87
C GLY A 341 -2.62 -3.44 -7.16
N PHE A 342 -2.89 -4.62 -7.73
CA PHE A 342 -3.81 -5.63 -7.16
C PHE A 342 -3.48 -6.00 -5.70
N LYS A 343 -2.20 -6.09 -5.35
CA LYS A 343 -1.73 -6.52 -4.02
C LYS A 343 -1.99 -5.52 -2.90
N ASP A 344 -2.00 -4.22 -3.21
CA ASP A 344 -2.05 -3.14 -2.22
C ASP A 344 -3.28 -2.22 -2.40
N PHE A 345 -4.21 -2.65 -3.25
CA PHE A 345 -5.35 -1.87 -3.72
C PHE A 345 -4.93 -0.51 -4.32
N GLY A 346 -3.76 -0.55 -4.95
CA GLY A 346 -3.17 0.54 -5.68
C GLY A 346 -3.76 0.72 -7.08
N GLY A 347 -3.03 1.41 -7.96
CA GLY A 347 -3.44 1.51 -9.36
C GLY A 347 -2.56 2.40 -10.20
N VAL A 348 -3.01 2.60 -11.44
CA VAL A 348 -2.41 3.54 -12.39
C VAL A 348 -3.47 4.54 -12.80
N THR A 349 -3.21 5.82 -12.56
CA THR A 349 -4.04 6.91 -13.08
C THR A 349 -3.48 7.39 -14.41
N LEU A 350 -4.33 7.51 -15.42
CA LEU A 350 -4.03 8.19 -16.68
C LEU A 350 -4.66 9.57 -16.66
N GLY A 351 -3.84 10.61 -16.62
CA GLY A 351 -4.26 11.99 -16.85
C GLY A 351 -4.39 12.24 -18.34
N LEU A 352 -5.61 12.44 -18.82
CA LEU A 352 -5.92 12.60 -20.24
C LEU A 352 -6.37 14.02 -20.56
N GLU A 353 -5.82 14.58 -21.62
CA GLU A 353 -6.14 15.91 -22.12
C GLU A 353 -6.98 15.82 -23.39
N VAL A 354 -7.98 16.69 -23.54
CA VAL A 354 -8.75 16.81 -24.79
C VAL A 354 -7.94 17.54 -25.86
N THR A 355 -7.17 18.53 -25.45
CA THR A 355 -6.30 19.35 -26.31
C THR A 355 -4.93 19.51 -25.70
N VAL A 356 -3.91 19.88 -26.47
CA VAL A 356 -2.58 20.17 -25.91
C VAL A 356 -2.70 21.37 -24.98
N PRO A 357 -2.38 21.22 -23.67
CA PRO A 357 -2.60 22.28 -22.70
C PRO A 357 -1.59 23.42 -22.89
N PRO A 358 -1.92 24.66 -22.47
CA PRO A 358 -1.08 25.84 -22.73
C PRO A 358 0.38 25.68 -22.31
N ASN A 359 0.64 25.06 -21.16
CA ASN A 359 1.99 24.84 -20.63
C ASN A 359 2.85 23.87 -21.46
N LEU A 360 2.24 23.11 -22.37
CA LEU A 360 2.92 22.19 -23.27
C LEU A 360 2.95 22.66 -24.72
N LYS A 361 2.11 23.63 -25.12
CA LYS A 361 2.02 24.07 -26.53
C LYS A 361 3.38 24.45 -27.10
N ASP A 362 4.14 25.27 -26.39
CA ASP A 362 5.48 25.72 -26.84
C ASP A 362 6.63 24.88 -26.25
N ALA A 363 6.32 23.85 -25.46
CA ALA A 363 7.34 23.00 -24.85
C ALA A 363 8.00 22.13 -25.92
N LYS A 364 9.34 22.13 -25.93
CA LYS A 364 10.13 21.29 -26.84
C LYS A 364 9.85 19.81 -26.59
N LEU A 365 9.89 19.02 -27.67
CA LEU A 365 9.81 17.57 -27.56
C LEU A 365 10.98 17.03 -26.74
N VAL A 366 10.64 16.20 -25.74
CA VAL A 366 11.62 15.50 -24.90
C VAL A 366 11.42 14.00 -25.09
N GLY A 367 12.53 13.26 -25.28
CA GLY A 367 12.51 11.81 -25.52
C GLY A 367 12.36 11.40 -26.98
N VAL A 368 12.20 12.36 -27.90
CA VAL A 368 12.14 12.14 -29.35
C VAL A 368 13.17 13.03 -30.06
N GLU A 369 14.44 12.83 -29.72
CA GLU A 369 15.54 13.75 -30.07
C GLU A 369 15.75 13.96 -31.59
N ASN A 370 15.26 13.05 -32.42
CA ASN A 370 15.34 13.15 -33.88
C ASN A 370 14.21 13.98 -34.52
N GLN A 371 13.19 14.37 -33.75
CA GLN A 371 12.09 15.21 -34.24
C GLN A 371 12.29 16.66 -33.80
N LYS A 372 12.01 17.60 -34.70
CA LYS A 372 11.96 19.04 -34.39
C LYS A 372 10.50 19.45 -34.20
N GLY A 373 10.25 20.38 -33.29
CA GLY A 373 8.91 20.91 -33.02
C GLY A 373 8.62 21.03 -31.53
N THR A 374 7.35 21.22 -31.24
CA THR A 374 6.77 21.38 -29.90
C THR A 374 5.61 20.40 -29.72
N TYR A 375 5.11 20.22 -28.49
CA TYR A 375 3.91 19.38 -28.33
C TYR A 375 2.67 20.00 -28.97
N GLY A 376 2.63 21.32 -29.17
CA GLY A 376 1.53 22.00 -29.87
C GLY A 376 1.35 21.55 -31.33
N ASP A 377 2.39 21.00 -31.96
CA ASP A 377 2.33 20.46 -33.32
C ASP A 377 1.57 19.12 -33.42
N PHE A 378 1.22 18.50 -32.29
CA PHE A 378 0.63 17.14 -32.21
C PHE A 378 -0.78 17.12 -31.60
N GLU A 379 -1.55 18.18 -31.82
CA GLU A 379 -2.94 18.32 -31.35
C GLU A 379 -3.84 17.19 -31.90
N ASP A 380 -3.73 16.89 -33.20
CA ASP A 380 -4.52 15.84 -33.86
C ASP A 380 -4.15 14.44 -33.34
N GLU A 381 -2.88 14.14 -33.15
CA GLU A 381 -2.39 12.89 -32.59
C GLU A 381 -2.82 12.72 -31.12
N THR A 382 -2.80 13.81 -30.34
CA THR A 382 -3.28 13.85 -28.95
C THR A 382 -4.75 13.44 -28.86
N GLN A 383 -5.59 14.01 -29.74
CA GLN A 383 -7.01 13.70 -29.81
C GLN A 383 -7.27 12.27 -30.33
N LYS A 384 -6.52 11.80 -31.33
CA LYS A 384 -6.62 10.42 -31.86
C LYS A 384 -6.29 9.37 -30.80
N ILE A 385 -5.25 9.59 -30.00
CA ILE A 385 -4.89 8.65 -28.92
C ILE A 385 -6.03 8.61 -27.89
N LEU A 386 -6.58 9.75 -27.49
CA LEU A 386 -7.71 9.81 -26.56
C LEU A 386 -8.92 9.07 -27.15
N ASP A 387 -9.28 9.35 -28.39
CA ASP A 387 -10.42 8.73 -29.08
C ASP A 387 -10.32 7.20 -29.10
N PHE A 388 -9.18 6.67 -29.56
CA PHE A 388 -8.96 5.23 -29.63
C PHE A 388 -8.84 4.58 -28.25
N LEU A 389 -8.28 5.29 -27.26
CA LEU A 389 -8.22 4.79 -25.88
C LEU A 389 -9.63 4.63 -25.30
N LEU A 390 -10.52 5.61 -25.50
CA LEU A 390 -11.90 5.57 -25.02
C LEU A 390 -12.70 4.44 -25.70
N ASP A 391 -12.55 4.27 -27.02
CA ASP A 391 -13.15 3.16 -27.76
C ASP A 391 -12.75 1.81 -27.16
N VAL A 392 -11.45 1.59 -26.98
CA VAL A 392 -10.92 0.33 -26.46
C VAL A 392 -11.33 0.14 -25.00
N PHE A 393 -11.36 1.20 -24.19
CA PHE A 393 -11.79 1.12 -22.79
C PHE A 393 -13.27 0.68 -22.68
N LEU A 394 -14.15 1.24 -23.51
CA LEU A 394 -15.55 0.83 -23.61
C LEU A 394 -15.68 -0.62 -24.07
N GLU A 395 -14.95 -1.02 -25.12
CA GLU A 395 -14.94 -2.40 -25.60
C GLU A 395 -14.51 -3.40 -24.53
N GLN A 396 -13.44 -3.11 -23.80
CA GLN A 396 -12.92 -3.97 -22.72
C GLN A 396 -13.85 -4.00 -21.50
N SER A 397 -14.66 -2.96 -21.30
CA SER A 397 -15.57 -2.86 -20.15
C SER A 397 -16.92 -3.57 -20.36
N ARG A 398 -17.24 -4.04 -21.58
CA ARG A 398 -18.56 -4.61 -21.95
C ARG A 398 -19.01 -5.76 -21.07
N GLU A 399 -18.14 -6.74 -20.81
CA GLU A 399 -18.47 -7.87 -19.93
C GLU A 399 -18.32 -7.47 -18.46
N LYS A 400 -17.15 -6.92 -18.14
CA LYS A 400 -16.77 -6.50 -16.79
C LYS A 400 -16.07 -5.14 -16.87
N PRO A 401 -16.52 -4.13 -16.10
CA PRO A 401 -15.90 -2.81 -16.11
C PRO A 401 -14.40 -2.85 -15.81
N LEU A 402 -13.64 -2.03 -16.51
CA LEU A 402 -12.26 -1.74 -16.14
C LEU A 402 -12.23 -0.77 -14.96
N PHE A 403 -11.61 -1.21 -13.86
CA PHE A 403 -11.36 -0.40 -12.65
C PHE A 403 -9.91 0.09 -12.53
N ASN A 404 -9.02 -0.48 -13.34
CA ASN A 404 -7.62 -0.10 -13.47
C ASN A 404 -7.16 -0.38 -14.93
N PRO A 405 -6.39 0.51 -15.58
CA PRO A 405 -6.02 1.86 -15.11
C PRO A 405 -7.25 2.76 -14.94
N GLN A 406 -7.16 3.77 -14.08
CA GLN A 406 -8.20 4.79 -13.89
C GLN A 406 -8.03 5.93 -14.89
N ILE A 407 -9.13 6.43 -15.43
CA ILE A 407 -9.13 7.59 -16.33
C ILE A 407 -9.52 8.85 -15.57
N VAL A 408 -8.61 9.82 -15.54
CA VAL A 408 -8.87 11.19 -15.13
C VAL A 408 -8.89 12.06 -16.39
N LEU A 409 -10.07 12.49 -16.81
CA LEU A 409 -10.22 13.43 -17.92
C LEU A 409 -10.08 14.85 -17.38
N LYS A 410 -9.10 15.59 -17.92
CA LYS A 410 -8.88 17.00 -17.59
C LYS A 410 -9.83 17.86 -18.41
N PHE A 411 -10.72 18.55 -17.70
CA PHE A 411 -11.78 19.36 -18.29
C PHE A 411 -11.37 20.84 -18.25
N ARG A 412 -10.91 21.36 -19.40
CA ARG A 412 -10.37 22.73 -19.56
C ARG A 412 -11.40 23.66 -20.22
N PRO A 413 -11.19 24.99 -20.25
CA PRO A 413 -12.15 25.93 -20.85
C PRO A 413 -12.58 25.56 -22.27
N GLU A 414 -11.70 25.00 -23.08
CA GLU A 414 -12.01 24.54 -24.45
C GLU A 414 -13.07 23.43 -24.48
N CYS A 415 -13.19 22.63 -23.41
CA CYS A 415 -14.18 21.55 -23.28
C CYS A 415 -15.60 22.08 -23.04
N LEU A 416 -15.75 23.34 -22.66
CA LEU A 416 -17.06 23.99 -22.54
C LEU A 416 -17.64 24.32 -23.92
N THR A 417 -16.76 24.55 -24.90
CA THR A 417 -17.19 24.76 -26.29
C THR A 417 -17.84 23.50 -26.87
N GLY A 418 -18.71 23.66 -27.87
CA GLY A 418 -19.31 22.51 -28.58
C GLY A 418 -18.33 21.76 -29.51
N LYS A 419 -17.09 22.25 -29.66
CA LYS A 419 -16.12 21.76 -30.66
C LYS A 419 -15.73 20.30 -30.42
N TYR A 420 -15.64 19.89 -29.15
CA TYR A 420 -15.14 18.58 -28.74
C TYR A 420 -16.23 17.66 -28.18
N ASP A 421 -17.50 18.01 -28.36
CA ASP A 421 -18.63 17.27 -27.77
C ASP A 421 -18.66 15.81 -28.21
N TRP A 422 -18.28 15.50 -29.45
CA TRP A 422 -18.18 14.13 -29.94
C TRP A 422 -17.21 13.25 -29.13
N LEU A 423 -16.09 13.82 -28.67
CA LEU A 423 -15.06 13.12 -27.89
C LEU A 423 -15.41 13.11 -26.40
N LEU A 424 -15.93 14.22 -25.90
CA LEU A 424 -16.41 14.35 -24.53
C LEU A 424 -17.59 13.42 -24.27
N GLU A 425 -18.56 13.34 -25.17
CA GLU A 425 -19.72 12.44 -25.06
C GLU A 425 -19.26 10.98 -25.02
N LYS A 426 -18.28 10.61 -25.86
CA LYS A 426 -17.66 9.28 -25.83
C LYS A 426 -17.03 8.97 -24.47
N ALA A 427 -16.31 9.92 -23.86
CA ALA A 427 -15.79 9.75 -22.51
C ALA A 427 -16.93 9.60 -21.47
N HIS A 428 -17.97 10.44 -21.56
CA HIS A 428 -19.13 10.39 -20.67
C HIS A 428 -19.95 9.09 -20.80
N LYS A 429 -19.84 8.37 -21.92
CA LYS A 429 -20.39 7.02 -22.04
C LYS A 429 -19.80 6.04 -21.03
N ILE A 430 -18.51 6.17 -20.70
CA ILE A 430 -17.86 5.36 -19.64
C ILE A 430 -18.49 5.68 -18.28
N ALA A 431 -18.75 6.97 -18.00
CA ALA A 431 -19.44 7.39 -16.78
C ALA A 431 -20.88 6.87 -16.74
N ALA A 432 -21.62 6.99 -17.84
CA ALA A 432 -23.01 6.57 -17.96
C ALA A 432 -23.20 5.06 -17.79
N GLU A 433 -22.30 4.24 -18.34
CA GLU A 433 -22.41 2.79 -18.26
C GLU A 433 -21.83 2.22 -16.95
N TYR A 434 -20.69 2.75 -16.48
CA TYR A 434 -19.89 2.12 -15.42
C TYR A 434 -19.52 3.05 -14.26
N GLY A 435 -19.68 4.37 -14.40
CA GLY A 435 -19.29 5.34 -13.38
C GLY A 435 -17.78 5.36 -13.06
N THR A 436 -16.92 4.88 -13.97
CA THR A 436 -15.47 4.74 -13.76
C THR A 436 -14.64 5.91 -14.31
N LEU A 437 -15.29 6.92 -14.91
CA LEU A 437 -14.65 8.17 -15.34
C LEU A 437 -14.52 9.14 -14.16
N TYR A 438 -13.33 9.73 -13.99
CA TYR A 438 -13.08 10.84 -13.08
C TYR A 438 -12.91 12.12 -13.89
N LEU A 439 -13.43 13.24 -13.37
CA LEU A 439 -13.39 14.54 -14.03
C LEU A 439 -12.61 15.52 -13.15
N ALA A 440 -11.48 16.00 -13.66
CA ALA A 440 -10.72 17.10 -13.07
C ALA A 440 -11.16 18.40 -13.73
N ASN A 441 -11.89 19.21 -12.98
CA ASN A 441 -12.33 20.52 -13.41
C ASN A 441 -11.17 21.52 -13.32
N LEU A 442 -10.69 21.93 -14.49
CA LEU A 442 -9.62 22.92 -14.66
C LEU A 442 -10.15 24.17 -15.38
N THR A 443 -11.45 24.49 -15.26
CA THR A 443 -12.08 25.66 -15.90
C THR A 443 -12.08 26.92 -15.02
N LYS A 444 -12.01 26.79 -13.69
CA LYS A 444 -12.14 27.89 -12.72
C LYS A 444 -10.92 28.05 -11.79
N ASP A 445 -10.78 29.27 -11.28
CA ASP A 445 -9.91 29.84 -10.23
C ASP A 445 -8.38 29.87 -10.34
N PHE A 446 -7.66 29.06 -11.14
CA PHE A 446 -6.17 29.18 -11.21
C PHE A 446 -5.67 28.78 -12.61
N GLU A 447 -4.86 29.61 -13.29
CA GLU A 447 -3.99 29.18 -14.43
C GLU A 447 -2.88 28.18 -13.98
N GLY A 448 -3.14 27.44 -12.89
CA GLY A 448 -2.25 26.50 -12.28
C GLY A 448 -2.23 25.19 -13.05
N ILE A 449 -1.02 24.72 -13.30
CA ILE A 449 -0.77 23.40 -13.87
C ILE A 449 -0.93 22.40 -12.72
N SER A 450 -2.04 21.67 -12.70
CA SER A 450 -2.31 20.66 -11.65
C SER A 450 -2.44 19.25 -12.23
N SER A 451 -2.05 18.29 -11.39
CA SER A 451 -2.20 16.87 -11.64
C SER A 451 -3.09 16.26 -10.56
N TYR A 452 -3.94 15.32 -10.98
CA TYR A 452 -4.85 14.60 -10.09
C TYR A 452 -4.62 13.10 -10.20
N SER A 453 -4.71 12.43 -9.06
CA SER A 453 -4.77 10.97 -8.99
C SER A 453 -6.20 10.49 -8.77
N ALA A 454 -6.50 9.23 -9.13
CA ALA A 454 -7.79 8.62 -8.86
C ALA A 454 -8.03 8.33 -7.35
N SER A 455 -7.01 8.47 -6.51
CA SER A 455 -7.16 8.53 -5.04
C SER A 455 -7.50 9.93 -4.52
N GLY A 456 -7.73 10.90 -5.42
CA GLY A 456 -8.16 12.26 -5.09
C GLY A 456 -7.03 13.16 -4.60
N GLU A 457 -5.78 12.71 -4.75
CA GLU A 457 -4.63 13.57 -4.52
C GLU A 457 -4.57 14.63 -5.62
N ARG A 458 -4.24 15.85 -5.21
CA ARG A 458 -4.00 16.98 -6.08
C ARG A 458 -2.60 17.51 -5.82
N VAL A 459 -1.84 17.72 -6.88
CA VAL A 459 -0.55 18.42 -6.85
C VAL A 459 -0.60 19.57 -7.84
N GLU A 460 -0.13 20.74 -7.43
CA GLU A 460 -0.15 21.95 -8.24
C GLU A 460 1.23 22.63 -8.24
N VAL A 461 1.32 23.76 -8.94
CA VAL A 461 2.53 24.61 -8.95
C VAL A 461 2.47 25.57 -7.77
N ASP A 462 2.96 25.14 -6.62
CA ASP A 462 2.88 25.90 -5.36
C ASP A 462 4.19 25.91 -4.56
N TRP A 463 5.30 25.44 -5.13
CA TRP A 463 6.54 25.24 -4.38
C TRP A 463 7.76 25.90 -5.01
N SER A 464 8.17 25.48 -6.20
CA SER A 464 9.26 26.13 -6.95
C SER A 464 8.77 27.05 -8.06
N GLU A 465 7.45 27.20 -8.22
CA GLU A 465 6.81 27.96 -9.30
C GLU A 465 7.10 27.41 -10.72
N ASP A 466 7.72 26.23 -10.80
CA ASP A 466 8.03 25.54 -12.04
C ASP A 466 7.18 24.27 -12.11
N TRP A 467 6.32 24.21 -13.13
CA TRP A 467 5.37 23.14 -13.28
C TRP A 467 6.03 21.78 -13.51
N GLU A 468 7.15 21.73 -14.22
CA GLU A 468 7.87 20.48 -14.45
C GLU A 468 8.45 19.97 -13.15
N ILE A 469 9.01 20.86 -12.33
CA ILE A 469 9.64 20.51 -11.07
C ILE A 469 8.61 20.12 -10.01
N ASP A 470 7.49 20.84 -9.94
CA ASP A 470 6.50 20.67 -8.88
C ASP A 470 5.47 19.59 -9.13
N THR A 471 5.21 19.22 -10.39
CA THR A 471 4.14 18.25 -10.74
C THR A 471 4.64 16.94 -11.34
N LEU A 472 5.87 16.92 -11.89
CA LEU A 472 6.44 15.72 -12.49
C LEU A 472 7.64 15.22 -11.70
N ARG A 473 7.80 13.89 -11.64
CA ARG A 473 8.84 13.19 -10.88
C ARG A 473 8.78 13.43 -9.37
N VAL A 474 7.65 13.91 -8.87
CA VAL A 474 7.37 14.12 -7.44
C VAL A 474 6.52 12.98 -6.91
N GLY A 475 6.57 12.76 -5.59
CA GLY A 475 5.73 11.76 -4.93
C GLY A 475 4.99 12.32 -3.74
N CYS A 476 3.82 11.74 -3.45
CA CYS A 476 3.22 11.85 -2.13
C CYS A 476 4.01 10.92 -1.21
N LEU A 477 4.67 11.50 -0.20
CA LEU A 477 5.43 10.73 0.78
C LEU A 477 4.48 9.81 1.55
N ASN A 478 3.52 10.40 2.25
CA ASN A 478 2.35 9.74 2.85
C ASN A 478 1.37 10.80 3.39
N LYS A 479 0.29 10.34 4.02
CA LYS A 479 -0.74 11.15 4.66
C LYS A 479 -0.79 10.92 6.17
N VAL A 480 -1.11 11.97 6.92
CA VAL A 480 -1.49 11.88 8.34
C VAL A 480 -2.88 12.48 8.50
N SER A 481 -3.83 11.69 8.98
CA SER A 481 -5.20 12.15 9.25
C SER A 481 -5.33 12.71 10.66
N ILE A 482 -5.91 13.90 10.78
CA ILE A 482 -6.19 14.58 12.05
C ILE A 482 -7.60 14.26 12.52
N ASN A 483 -7.75 13.75 13.74
CA ASN A 483 -9.05 13.48 14.35
C ASN A 483 -9.65 14.78 14.92
N LEU A 484 -10.34 15.55 14.09
CA LEU A 484 -10.99 16.80 14.53
C LEU A 484 -12.08 16.56 15.61
N PRO A 485 -12.91 15.50 15.54
CA PRO A 485 -13.87 15.17 16.59
C PRO A 485 -13.22 15.02 17.97
N ARG A 486 -12.08 14.32 18.06
CA ARG A 486 -11.32 14.19 19.32
C ARG A 486 -10.93 15.54 19.90
N ILE A 487 -10.48 16.48 19.06
CA ILE A 487 -10.14 17.84 19.49
C ILE A 487 -11.39 18.55 20.03
N ALA A 488 -12.54 18.42 19.37
CA ALA A 488 -13.81 19.01 19.82
C ALA A 488 -14.22 18.50 21.21
N TYR A 489 -14.22 17.18 21.42
CA TYR A 489 -14.59 16.57 22.70
C TYR A 489 -13.67 16.99 23.84
N GLU A 490 -12.36 17.01 23.60
CA GLU A 490 -11.38 17.41 24.62
C GLU A 490 -11.42 18.90 24.94
N SER A 491 -11.96 19.72 24.04
CA SER A 491 -12.06 21.18 24.20
C SER A 491 -13.30 21.60 24.96
N LYS A 492 -14.31 20.72 25.09
CA LYS A 492 -15.55 21.00 25.84
C LYS A 492 -16.21 22.33 25.42
N ARG A 493 -16.29 22.58 24.11
CA ARG A 493 -16.87 23.78 23.49
C ARG A 493 -16.15 25.11 23.78
N ASP A 494 -14.87 25.05 24.15
CA ASP A 494 -14.01 26.20 24.36
C ASP A 494 -13.13 26.44 23.13
N ASP A 495 -13.36 27.54 22.41
CA ASP A 495 -12.63 27.90 21.18
C ASP A 495 -11.11 27.97 21.41
N ALA A 496 -10.66 28.62 22.49
CA ALA A 496 -9.24 28.79 22.76
C ALA A 496 -8.56 27.44 23.00
N LYS A 497 -9.22 26.52 23.72
CA LYS A 497 -8.73 25.15 23.90
C LYS A 497 -8.75 24.36 22.60
N PHE A 498 -9.77 24.54 21.76
CA PHE A 498 -9.88 23.89 20.46
C PHE A 498 -8.68 24.24 19.58
N PHE A 499 -8.47 25.53 19.31
CA PHE A 499 -7.37 25.99 18.46
C PHE A 499 -6.01 25.66 19.06
N GLY A 500 -5.83 25.79 20.38
CA GLY A 500 -4.58 25.40 21.04
C GLY A 500 -4.27 23.90 20.99
N LYS A 501 -5.28 23.03 20.96
CA LYS A 501 -5.10 21.58 20.75
C LYS A 501 -4.84 21.26 19.29
N LEU A 502 -5.54 21.90 18.37
CA LEU A 502 -5.31 21.76 16.93
C LEU A 502 -3.85 22.07 16.58
N ASP A 503 -3.30 23.17 17.10
CA ASP A 503 -1.90 23.55 16.93
C ASP A 503 -0.93 22.41 17.29
N LYS A 504 -1.10 21.82 18.48
CA LYS A 504 -0.25 20.72 18.96
C LYS A 504 -0.37 19.49 18.07
N VAL A 505 -1.58 19.16 17.64
CA VAL A 505 -1.82 17.98 16.79
C VAL A 505 -1.23 18.18 15.39
N LEU A 506 -1.31 19.39 14.83
CA LEU A 506 -0.66 19.73 13.55
C LEU A 506 0.87 19.67 13.65
N GLU A 507 1.44 20.12 14.76
CA GLU A 507 2.88 19.99 15.02
C GLU A 507 3.33 18.52 15.08
N ILE A 508 2.57 17.66 15.74
CA ILE A 508 2.83 16.21 15.79
C ILE A 508 2.72 15.58 14.39
N ALA A 509 1.71 15.96 13.60
CA ALA A 509 1.55 15.45 12.23
C ALA A 509 2.71 15.89 11.31
N CYS A 510 3.17 17.13 11.44
CA CYS A 510 4.35 17.63 10.73
C CYS A 510 5.60 16.82 11.09
N LYS A 511 5.86 16.62 12.39
CA LYS A 511 6.98 15.79 12.87
C LYS A 511 6.94 14.36 12.31
N ALA A 512 5.76 13.76 12.21
CA ALA A 512 5.60 12.44 11.60
C ALA A 512 6.06 12.44 10.13
N LEU A 513 5.65 13.46 9.35
CA LEU A 513 6.00 13.58 7.93
C LEU A 513 7.48 13.97 7.72
N GLU A 514 8.10 14.69 8.65
CA GLU A 514 9.55 14.92 8.65
C GLU A 514 10.33 13.60 8.80
N VAL A 515 9.91 12.74 9.75
CA VAL A 515 10.49 11.40 9.92
C VAL A 515 10.28 10.58 8.65
N LYS A 516 9.08 10.62 8.06
CA LYS A 516 8.80 9.95 6.79
C LYS A 516 9.76 10.38 5.69
N LYS A 517 9.96 11.70 5.51
CA LYS A 517 10.90 12.23 4.49
C LYS A 517 12.32 11.72 4.72
N LYS A 518 12.79 11.75 5.96
CA LYS A 518 14.12 11.24 6.33
C LYS A 518 14.27 9.76 6.03
N GLU A 519 13.29 8.93 6.38
CA GLU A 519 13.32 7.49 6.11
C GLU A 519 13.39 7.22 4.60
N ILE A 520 12.60 7.91 3.78
CA ILE A 520 12.67 7.77 2.31
C ILE A 520 14.03 8.23 1.77
N GLU A 521 14.60 9.32 2.31
CA GLU A 521 15.94 9.77 1.94
C GLU A 521 17.00 8.71 2.26
N ASP A 522 16.90 8.05 3.42
CA ASP A 522 17.80 6.98 3.82
C ASP A 522 17.64 5.74 2.93
N ARG A 523 16.41 5.36 2.54
CA ARG A 523 16.19 4.25 1.58
C ARG A 523 16.75 4.54 0.20
N VAL A 524 16.64 5.79 -0.26
CA VAL A 524 17.27 6.26 -1.51
C VAL A 524 18.80 6.16 -1.41
N LYS A 525 19.40 6.64 -0.30
CA LYS A 525 20.86 6.57 -0.07
C LYS A 525 21.37 5.13 0.04
N GLN A 526 20.60 4.24 0.66
CA GLN A 526 20.90 2.82 0.81
C GLN A 526 20.73 2.01 -0.49
N GLY A 527 20.17 2.61 -1.55
CA GLY A 527 19.89 1.91 -2.81
C GLY A 527 18.73 0.93 -2.72
N LEU A 528 17.84 1.07 -1.73
CA LEU A 528 16.66 0.21 -1.55
C LEU A 528 15.46 0.65 -2.40
N LEU A 529 15.54 1.84 -3.02
CA LEU A 529 14.57 2.37 -3.98
C LEU A 529 15.27 2.66 -5.32
N PRO A 530 15.88 1.65 -5.96
CA PRO A 530 16.81 1.88 -7.06
C PRO A 530 16.16 2.53 -8.30
N ASN A 531 14.88 2.30 -8.59
CA ASN A 531 14.16 2.96 -9.69
C ASN A 531 13.92 4.44 -9.42
N LEU A 532 13.50 4.77 -8.19
CA LEU A 532 13.31 6.15 -7.73
C LEU A 532 14.65 6.89 -7.55
N SER A 533 15.73 6.19 -7.18
CA SER A 533 17.05 6.76 -6.98
C SER A 533 17.91 6.82 -8.25
N THR A 534 17.44 6.25 -9.37
CA THR A 534 18.18 6.26 -10.65
C THR A 534 18.50 7.69 -11.05
N LYS A 535 19.77 7.97 -11.34
CA LYS A 535 20.20 9.32 -11.73
C LYS A 535 19.87 9.61 -13.19
N ILE A 536 19.15 10.71 -13.42
CA ILE A 536 18.87 11.35 -14.70
C ILE A 536 19.64 12.66 -14.73
N LYS A 537 20.63 12.79 -15.62
CA LYS A 537 21.49 14.01 -15.72
C LYS A 537 22.02 14.48 -14.35
N ASN A 538 22.50 13.54 -13.52
CA ASN A 538 23.03 13.72 -12.15
C ASN A 538 22.00 14.00 -11.04
N GLU A 539 20.70 14.02 -11.32
CA GLU A 539 19.63 14.14 -10.32
C GLU A 539 18.89 12.80 -10.14
N PRO A 540 18.53 12.35 -8.93
CA PRO A 540 17.63 11.19 -8.76
C PRO A 540 16.32 11.36 -9.54
N TYR A 541 15.75 10.25 -10.02
CA TYR A 541 14.48 10.27 -10.73
C TYR A 541 13.39 10.89 -9.86
N LEU A 542 13.22 10.42 -8.62
CA LEU A 542 12.34 11.03 -7.63
C LEU A 542 12.95 12.34 -7.12
N ARG A 543 12.26 13.45 -7.37
CA ARG A 543 12.59 14.77 -6.83
C ARG A 543 12.14 14.88 -5.37
N LEU A 544 12.85 14.20 -4.47
CA LEU A 544 12.45 14.10 -3.05
C LEU A 544 12.30 15.47 -2.36
N LYS A 545 13.04 16.49 -2.80
CA LYS A 545 12.90 17.87 -2.28
C LYS A 545 11.57 18.54 -2.66
N ASN A 546 10.99 18.16 -3.80
CA ASN A 546 9.72 18.69 -4.33
C ASN A 546 8.54 17.74 -4.05
N SER A 547 8.80 16.51 -3.59
CA SER A 547 7.79 15.61 -3.03
C SER A 547 7.15 16.21 -1.77
N PHE A 548 5.90 15.83 -1.51
CA PHE A 548 5.06 16.45 -0.49
C PHE A 548 4.52 15.44 0.53
N GLY A 549 4.25 15.90 1.75
CA GLY A 549 3.44 15.19 2.73
C GLY A 549 2.03 15.79 2.81
N THR A 550 1.03 14.98 3.10
CA THR A 550 -0.37 15.45 3.19
C THR A 550 -0.90 15.39 4.62
N ILE A 551 -1.50 16.47 5.07
CA ILE A 551 -2.31 16.50 6.30
C ILE A 551 -3.77 16.40 5.89
N SER A 552 -4.40 15.27 6.21
CA SER A 552 -5.81 15.04 5.93
C SER A 552 -6.66 15.39 7.15
N ILE A 553 -7.84 15.97 6.93
CA ILE A 553 -8.80 16.17 8.02
C ILE A 553 -9.82 15.03 8.07
N LEU A 554 -10.18 14.62 9.27
CA LEU A 554 -11.22 13.62 9.51
C LEU A 554 -12.31 14.21 10.39
N GLY A 555 -13.57 13.95 10.03
CA GLY A 555 -14.73 14.21 10.88
C GLY A 555 -15.05 15.69 11.07
N LEU A 556 -14.89 16.52 10.04
CA LEU A 556 -15.13 17.96 10.16
C LEU A 556 -16.57 18.25 10.58
N ASN A 557 -17.57 17.63 9.93
CA ASN A 557 -18.98 17.79 10.32
C ASN A 557 -19.20 17.41 11.79
N GLU A 558 -18.69 16.25 12.19
CA GLU A 558 -18.87 15.71 13.54
C GLU A 558 -18.19 16.58 14.59
N ALA A 559 -17.02 17.16 14.28
CA ALA A 559 -16.33 18.10 15.15
C ALA A 559 -17.12 19.40 15.33
N ILE A 560 -17.65 19.97 14.24
CA ILE A 560 -18.50 21.19 14.29
C ILE A 560 -19.77 20.91 15.08
N LYS A 561 -20.45 19.79 14.82
CA LYS A 561 -21.65 19.38 15.56
C LYS A 561 -21.37 19.19 17.05
N ALA A 562 -20.25 18.57 17.42
CA ALA A 562 -19.87 18.40 18.81
C ALA A 562 -19.58 19.73 19.52
N HIS A 563 -18.93 20.65 18.81
CA HIS A 563 -18.49 21.95 19.34
C HIS A 563 -19.63 22.97 19.45
N LEU A 564 -20.46 23.10 18.40
CA LEU A 564 -21.51 24.13 18.28
C LEU A 564 -22.93 23.61 18.48
N GLY A 565 -23.16 22.31 18.33
CA GLY A 565 -24.49 21.68 18.43
C GLY A 565 -25.23 21.54 17.10
N TYR A 566 -24.68 22.05 15.99
CA TYR A 566 -25.27 22.03 14.65
C TYR A 566 -24.30 21.44 13.63
N GLU A 567 -24.83 20.73 12.65
CA GLU A 567 -24.09 20.29 11.47
C GLU A 567 -23.84 21.42 10.49
N ILE A 568 -22.82 21.25 9.65
CA ILE A 568 -22.37 22.29 8.72
C ILE A 568 -23.49 22.66 7.74
N HIS A 569 -24.29 21.69 7.28
CA HIS A 569 -25.31 21.97 6.27
C HIS A 569 -26.59 22.62 6.83
N GLU A 570 -26.77 22.68 8.16
CA GLU A 570 -28.03 23.11 8.78
C GLU A 570 -28.22 24.64 8.81
N ASP A 571 -27.15 25.42 8.97
CA ASP A 571 -27.21 26.88 9.12
C ASP A 571 -25.91 27.56 8.63
N LEU A 572 -25.92 28.86 8.40
CA LEU A 572 -24.77 29.68 8.03
C LEU A 572 -23.72 29.79 9.15
N MET A 573 -24.15 29.83 10.42
CA MET A 573 -23.22 29.96 11.56
C MET A 573 -22.20 28.80 11.66
N PRO A 574 -22.60 27.51 11.66
CA PRO A 574 -21.65 26.39 11.64
C PRO A 574 -20.83 26.33 10.36
N GLN A 575 -21.35 26.80 9.21
CA GLN A 575 -20.57 26.92 7.97
C GLN A 575 -19.43 27.93 8.11
N HIS A 576 -19.73 29.13 8.62
CA HIS A 576 -18.71 30.15 8.83
C HIS A 576 -17.65 29.70 9.82
N PHE A 577 -18.03 29.00 10.89
CA PHE A 577 -17.06 28.45 11.83
C PHE A 577 -16.19 27.35 11.17
N ALA A 578 -16.78 26.47 10.35
CA ALA A 578 -16.02 25.46 9.62
C ALA A 578 -14.99 26.10 8.68
N ILE A 579 -15.37 27.14 7.95
CA ILE A 579 -14.46 27.90 7.08
C ILE A 579 -13.35 28.55 7.91
N LYS A 580 -13.69 29.26 8.99
CA LYS A 580 -12.70 29.87 9.91
C LYS A 580 -11.72 28.84 10.47
N LEU A 581 -12.20 27.67 10.86
CA LEU A 581 -11.38 26.57 11.35
C LEU A 581 -10.38 26.10 10.29
N LEU A 582 -10.84 25.93 9.05
CA LEU A 582 -9.98 25.51 7.94
C LEU A 582 -8.97 26.59 7.54
N GLU A 583 -9.36 27.86 7.48
CA GLU A 583 -8.44 28.97 7.25
C GLU A 583 -7.32 29.00 8.30
N TYR A 584 -7.69 28.84 9.58
CA TYR A 584 -6.74 28.76 10.68
C TYR A 584 -5.80 27.55 10.53
N LEU A 585 -6.35 26.36 10.27
CA LEU A 585 -5.58 25.13 10.08
C LEU A 585 -4.58 25.28 8.93
N ILE A 586 -5.03 25.77 7.77
CA ILE A 586 -4.19 25.99 6.60
C ILE A 586 -3.09 27.01 6.90
N GLY A 587 -3.42 28.13 7.57
CA GLY A 587 -2.43 29.10 8.00
C GLY A 587 -1.35 28.51 8.93
N LYS A 588 -1.76 27.64 9.87
CA LYS A 588 -0.82 26.92 10.74
C LYS A 588 0.05 25.93 9.96
N VAL A 589 -0.52 25.18 9.01
CA VAL A 589 0.24 24.25 8.15
C VAL A 589 1.27 25.01 7.31
N ASN A 590 0.91 26.16 6.72
CA ASN A 590 1.84 27.00 5.98
C ASN A 590 3.02 27.48 6.87
N SER A 591 2.74 27.90 8.10
CA SER A 591 3.79 28.26 9.06
C SER A 591 4.70 27.07 9.41
N LEU A 592 4.17 25.85 9.48
CA LEU A 592 4.96 24.63 9.70
C LEU A 592 5.81 24.27 8.48
N MET A 593 5.31 24.48 7.25
CA MET A 593 6.08 24.31 6.02
C MET A 593 7.30 25.22 5.99
N GLU A 594 7.12 26.51 6.30
CA GLU A 594 8.22 27.49 6.35
C GLU A 594 9.30 27.10 7.37
N LYS A 595 8.89 26.60 8.54
CA LYS A 595 9.81 26.19 9.61
C LYS A 595 10.56 24.90 9.32
N SER A 596 9.89 23.92 8.73
CA SER A 596 10.43 22.57 8.49
C SER A 596 11.18 22.44 7.15
N GLY A 597 10.88 23.32 6.18
CA GLY A 597 11.32 23.15 4.79
C GLY A 597 10.70 21.92 4.11
N LEU A 598 9.59 21.41 4.65
CA LEU A 598 8.82 20.31 4.08
C LEU A 598 7.64 20.87 3.28
N ARG A 599 7.52 20.48 2.01
CA ARG A 599 6.32 20.76 1.21
C ARG A 599 5.15 19.97 1.78
N LEU A 600 4.15 20.67 2.31
CA LEU A 600 2.93 20.08 2.85
C LEU A 600 1.71 20.57 2.08
N ASN A 601 0.65 19.77 2.08
CA ASN A 601 -0.65 20.20 1.60
C ASN A 601 -1.77 19.64 2.50
N VAL A 602 -2.95 20.25 2.40
CA VAL A 602 -4.13 19.87 3.20
C VAL A 602 -5.18 19.21 2.33
N SER A 603 -5.74 18.09 2.79
CA SER A 603 -6.73 17.30 2.07
C SER A 603 -7.98 17.06 2.91
N SER A 604 -9.15 17.03 2.27
CA SER A 604 -10.40 16.55 2.90
C SER A 604 -10.51 15.03 2.91
N ILE A 605 -9.63 14.35 2.17
CA ILE A 605 -9.66 12.90 1.97
C ILE A 605 -8.73 12.23 2.97
N SER A 606 -9.31 11.52 3.93
CA SER A 606 -8.64 10.70 4.92
C SER A 606 -8.66 9.20 4.57
N ASP A 607 -7.84 8.43 5.28
CA ASP A 607 -7.80 6.98 5.10
C ASP A 607 -9.09 6.30 5.60
N VAL A 608 -9.49 5.25 4.90
CA VAL A 608 -10.71 4.49 5.20
C VAL A 608 -10.66 3.88 6.61
N ASP A 609 -9.50 3.37 7.02
CA ASP A 609 -9.35 2.74 8.33
C ASP A 609 -9.41 3.79 9.45
N ALA A 610 -8.95 5.02 9.19
CA ALA A 610 -9.03 6.13 10.14
C ALA A 610 -10.48 6.45 10.52
N SER A 611 -11.38 6.47 9.54
CA SER A 611 -12.81 6.80 9.70
C SER A 611 -13.49 5.96 10.78
N GLN A 612 -13.37 4.63 10.69
CA GLN A 612 -14.02 3.72 11.63
C GLN A 612 -13.21 3.55 12.92
N ARG A 613 -11.89 3.35 12.82
CA ARG A 613 -11.03 3.12 13.99
C ARG A 613 -11.09 4.26 14.99
N LEU A 614 -10.99 5.50 14.53
CA LEU A 614 -10.93 6.66 15.41
C LEU A 614 -12.29 6.95 16.06
N ALA A 615 -13.39 6.73 15.34
CA ALA A 615 -14.73 6.79 15.92
C ALA A 615 -14.92 5.75 17.03
N GLU A 616 -14.49 4.50 16.82
CA GLU A 616 -14.55 3.44 17.83
C GLU A 616 -13.75 3.80 19.10
N TYR A 617 -12.53 4.34 18.95
CA TYR A 617 -11.70 4.78 20.09
C TYR A 617 -12.30 5.97 20.85
N ASP A 618 -12.94 6.89 20.14
CA ASP A 618 -13.59 8.04 20.74
C ASP A 618 -14.85 7.62 21.53
N VAL A 619 -15.64 6.68 20.97
CA VAL A 619 -16.79 6.07 21.66
C VAL A 619 -16.34 5.35 22.94
N GLU A 620 -15.27 4.56 22.89
CA GLU A 620 -14.76 3.85 24.06
C GLU A 620 -14.30 4.83 25.16
N ARG A 621 -13.62 5.92 24.77
CA ARG A 621 -13.03 6.86 25.73
C ARG A 621 -14.02 7.88 26.30
N PHE A 622 -14.99 8.38 25.53
CA PHE A 622 -15.92 9.42 25.97
C PHE A 622 -17.36 8.95 26.17
N GLY A 623 -17.69 7.77 25.68
CA GLY A 623 -19.04 7.22 25.73
C GLY A 623 -19.98 7.80 24.66
N TRP A 624 -21.06 7.04 24.41
CA TRP A 624 -22.04 7.32 23.36
C TRP A 624 -22.81 8.64 23.51
N SER A 625 -22.91 9.21 24.71
CA SER A 625 -23.65 10.45 24.94
C SER A 625 -22.89 11.71 24.51
N ALA A 626 -21.55 11.62 24.40
CA ALA A 626 -20.70 12.76 24.05
C ALA A 626 -20.30 12.77 22.57
N VAL A 627 -20.16 11.59 21.97
CA VAL A 627 -19.59 11.40 20.63
C VAL A 627 -20.64 11.60 19.53
N GLN A 628 -20.27 12.34 18.49
CA GLN A 628 -21.05 12.53 17.26
C GLN A 628 -20.46 11.65 16.16
N VAL A 629 -21.21 10.67 15.65
CA VAL A 629 -20.74 9.71 14.64
C VAL A 629 -21.85 9.40 13.63
N GLN A 630 -21.45 8.94 12.45
CA GLN A 630 -22.33 8.28 11.48
C GLN A 630 -22.40 6.77 11.75
N GLY A 631 -23.30 6.05 11.06
CA GLY A 631 -23.39 4.59 11.13
C GLY A 631 -24.00 3.98 12.40
N GLY A 632 -24.25 4.80 13.43
CA GLY A 632 -24.93 4.40 14.67
C GLY A 632 -24.09 3.48 15.57
N LYS A 633 -24.76 2.77 16.50
CA LYS A 633 -24.09 1.99 17.56
C LYS A 633 -23.30 0.77 17.08
N GLU A 634 -23.72 0.19 15.96
CA GLU A 634 -23.14 -1.07 15.48
C GLU A 634 -21.81 -0.84 14.75
N ASN A 635 -21.74 0.21 13.92
CA ASN A 635 -20.56 0.50 13.11
C ASN A 635 -20.35 2.03 13.04
N PRO A 636 -19.93 2.68 14.15
CA PRO A 636 -19.69 4.11 14.18
C PRO A 636 -18.52 4.49 13.27
N TYR A 637 -18.62 5.65 12.61
CA TYR A 637 -17.55 6.18 11.78
C TYR A 637 -17.66 7.71 11.62
N TYR A 638 -16.58 8.33 11.14
CA TYR A 638 -16.51 9.77 10.86
C TYR A 638 -16.53 10.08 9.36
N SER A 639 -16.99 11.28 8.98
CA SER A 639 -16.85 11.74 7.60
C SER A 639 -15.36 11.83 7.20
N PHE A 640 -14.98 11.31 6.02
CA PHE A 640 -13.57 11.17 5.62
C PHE A 640 -13.24 11.49 4.15
N ILE A 641 -14.22 11.88 3.34
CA ILE A 641 -14.01 12.29 1.93
C ILE A 641 -14.44 13.74 1.76
N THR A 642 -15.66 14.03 2.23
CA THR A 642 -16.30 15.33 2.20
C THR A 642 -16.50 15.86 3.62
N PRO A 643 -16.53 17.19 3.82
CA PRO A 643 -16.97 17.83 5.06
C PRO A 643 -18.40 17.51 5.52
N PHE A 644 -19.16 16.70 4.78
CA PHE A 644 -20.58 16.45 4.97
C PHE A 644 -20.87 14.96 5.21
N PRO A 645 -22.03 14.62 5.83
CA PRO A 645 -22.49 13.25 5.95
C PRO A 645 -22.60 12.52 4.61
N ASP A 646 -22.34 11.21 4.58
CA ASP A 646 -22.45 10.41 3.35
C ASP A 646 -23.90 10.31 2.83
N MET A 647 -24.89 10.40 3.73
CA MET A 647 -26.33 10.39 3.42
C MET A 647 -26.96 11.76 3.59
N LEU A 648 -26.37 12.77 2.95
CA LEU A 648 -26.96 14.11 2.92
C LEU A 648 -28.21 14.13 2.02
N GLU A 649 -29.39 14.36 2.61
CA GLU A 649 -30.67 14.40 1.90
C GLU A 649 -30.97 15.79 1.32
N VAL A 650 -30.17 16.21 0.34
CA VAL A 650 -30.34 17.49 -0.38
C VAL A 650 -30.32 17.27 -1.90
N SER A 651 -30.76 18.27 -2.66
CA SER A 651 -30.63 18.24 -4.12
C SER A 651 -29.16 18.27 -4.57
N LEU A 652 -28.86 17.82 -5.78
CA LEU A 652 -27.49 17.89 -6.32
C LEU A 652 -26.98 19.34 -6.36
N ASP A 653 -27.84 20.29 -6.73
CA ASP A 653 -27.51 21.72 -6.82
C ASP A 653 -27.11 22.27 -5.43
N GLU A 654 -27.90 21.97 -4.39
CA GLU A 654 -27.57 22.35 -3.00
C GLU A 654 -26.29 21.67 -2.50
N LYS A 655 -26.09 20.39 -2.81
CA LYS A 655 -24.85 19.68 -2.46
C LYS A 655 -23.63 20.37 -3.08
N LEU A 656 -23.70 20.72 -4.36
CA LEU A 656 -22.60 21.40 -5.06
C LEU A 656 -22.35 22.79 -4.47
N LYS A 657 -23.41 23.56 -4.13
CA LYS A 657 -23.30 24.87 -3.44
C LYS A 657 -22.66 24.79 -2.06
N LEU A 658 -22.85 23.68 -1.36
CA LEU A 658 -22.19 23.43 -0.08
C LEU A 658 -20.72 23.06 -0.29
N GLU A 659 -20.42 22.09 -1.16
CA GLU A 659 -19.06 21.59 -1.39
C GLU A 659 -18.13 22.59 -2.09
N GLU A 660 -18.65 23.46 -2.96
CA GLU A 660 -17.85 24.46 -3.69
C GLU A 660 -17.13 25.46 -2.77
N LYS A 661 -17.65 25.67 -1.55
CA LYS A 661 -17.03 26.53 -0.54
C LYS A 661 -15.76 25.92 0.04
N PHE A 662 -15.62 24.60 -0.05
CA PHE A 662 -14.56 23.84 0.62
C PHE A 662 -13.49 23.32 -0.35
N HIS A 663 -13.86 22.92 -1.57
CA HIS A 663 -12.91 22.40 -2.56
C HIS A 663 -11.69 23.31 -2.79
N PRO A 664 -11.83 24.64 -2.96
CA PRO A 664 -10.69 25.55 -3.14
C PRO A 664 -9.71 25.59 -1.96
N MET A 665 -10.17 25.26 -0.74
CA MET A 665 -9.34 25.25 0.47
C MET A 665 -8.44 24.00 0.55
N PHE A 666 -8.86 22.89 -0.05
CA PHE A 666 -8.16 21.60 0.03
C PHE A 666 -7.27 21.34 -1.18
N LYS A 667 -6.11 22.03 -1.19
CA LYS A 667 -5.13 21.97 -2.28
C LYS A 667 -4.42 20.63 -2.43
N GLY A 668 -4.39 19.80 -1.38
CA GLY A 668 -3.81 18.45 -1.38
C GLY A 668 -4.76 17.32 -1.75
N GLY A 669 -6.07 17.60 -1.82
CA GLY A 669 -7.06 16.63 -2.28
C GLY A 669 -8.48 16.91 -1.81
N HIS A 670 -9.43 16.75 -2.74
CA HIS A 670 -10.85 16.92 -2.54
C HIS A 670 -11.61 16.06 -3.55
N PHE A 671 -12.87 15.70 -3.28
CA PHE A 671 -13.65 14.89 -4.22
C PHE A 671 -15.15 14.93 -3.96
N THR A 672 -15.93 15.17 -5.02
CA THR A 672 -17.39 15.05 -5.01
C THR A 672 -17.86 13.73 -5.61
N LYS A 673 -18.56 12.92 -4.80
CA LYS A 673 -19.29 11.73 -5.28
C LYS A 673 -20.69 12.12 -5.76
N ILE A 674 -20.99 11.95 -7.04
CA ILE A 674 -22.34 12.17 -7.61
C ILE A 674 -23.02 10.82 -7.83
N GLN A 675 -23.90 10.43 -6.91
CA GLN A 675 -24.62 9.17 -6.98
C GLN A 675 -25.70 9.23 -8.08
N LEU A 676 -25.62 8.32 -9.05
CA LEU A 676 -26.65 8.16 -10.07
C LEU A 676 -27.69 7.13 -9.61
N LYS A 677 -28.98 7.46 -9.82
CA LYS A 677 -30.13 6.60 -9.43
C LYS A 677 -30.71 5.84 -10.63
N ASP A 678 -30.79 6.50 -11.78
CA ASP A 678 -31.40 5.96 -13.00
C ASP A 678 -30.37 5.81 -14.13
N ASP A 679 -30.79 5.17 -15.23
CA ASP A 679 -30.01 5.18 -16.47
C ASP A 679 -30.01 6.59 -17.07
N VAL A 680 -28.83 7.23 -17.03
CA VAL A 680 -28.59 8.57 -17.60
C VAL A 680 -27.77 8.43 -18.88
N SER A 681 -28.12 9.19 -19.92
CA SER A 681 -27.37 9.18 -21.19
C SER A 681 -26.02 9.90 -21.08
N SER A 682 -25.09 9.58 -21.97
CA SER A 682 -23.81 10.28 -22.10
C SER A 682 -23.97 11.78 -22.33
N GLU A 683 -24.93 12.17 -23.17
CA GLU A 683 -25.25 13.58 -23.46
C GLU A 683 -25.75 14.33 -22.22
N GLN A 684 -26.64 13.71 -21.44
CA GLN A 684 -27.15 14.28 -20.20
C GLN A 684 -26.03 14.48 -19.18
N LEU A 685 -25.12 13.49 -19.03
CA LEU A 685 -23.97 13.63 -18.15
C LEU A 685 -22.99 14.68 -18.64
N LEU A 686 -22.74 14.79 -19.95
CA LEU A 686 -21.89 15.84 -20.51
C LEU A 686 -22.47 17.23 -20.22
N LYS A 687 -23.78 17.42 -20.43
CA LYS A 687 -24.46 18.67 -20.09
C LYS A 687 -24.34 19.00 -18.61
N GLN A 688 -24.54 18.02 -17.74
CA GLN A 688 -24.38 18.18 -16.29
C GLN A 688 -22.92 18.52 -15.93
N THR A 689 -21.94 17.88 -16.56
CA THR A 689 -20.51 18.17 -16.36
C THR A 689 -20.17 19.60 -16.78
N LYS A 690 -20.63 20.06 -17.95
CA LYS A 690 -20.44 21.44 -18.40
C LYS A 690 -21.05 22.43 -17.39
N LYS A 691 -22.28 22.19 -16.95
CA LYS A 691 -22.94 22.98 -15.90
C LYS A 691 -22.09 23.04 -14.63
N ILE A 692 -21.60 21.89 -14.14
CA ILE A 692 -20.75 21.82 -12.95
C ILE A 692 -19.49 22.68 -13.14
N CYS A 693 -18.79 22.50 -14.26
CA CYS A 693 -17.56 23.23 -14.55
C CYS A 693 -17.78 24.73 -14.85
N GLU A 694 -18.98 25.15 -15.24
CA GLU A 694 -19.30 26.56 -15.52
C GLU A 694 -19.75 27.33 -14.28
N GLU A 695 -20.58 26.69 -13.46
CA GLU A 695 -21.35 27.35 -12.40
C GLU A 695 -20.77 27.14 -10.99
N TYR A 696 -19.94 26.10 -10.78
CA TYR A 696 -19.51 25.69 -9.43
C TYR A 696 -17.98 25.59 -9.29
N ASN A 697 -17.48 25.91 -8.10
CA ASN A 697 -16.07 25.74 -7.74
C ASN A 697 -15.73 24.32 -7.26
N ILE A 698 -16.16 23.30 -8.03
CA ILE A 698 -15.90 21.88 -7.75
C ILE A 698 -14.74 21.40 -8.60
N GLY A 699 -13.57 21.16 -7.98
CA GLY A 699 -12.33 20.79 -8.70
C GLY A 699 -12.19 19.33 -9.16
N PHE A 700 -12.76 18.35 -8.45
CA PHE A 700 -12.62 16.93 -8.81
C PHE A 700 -13.86 16.12 -8.41
N PHE A 701 -14.43 15.38 -9.36
CA PHE A 701 -15.67 14.63 -9.13
C PHE A 701 -15.82 13.40 -10.03
N ALA A 702 -16.75 12.51 -9.66
CA ALA A 702 -17.18 11.42 -10.52
C ALA A 702 -18.65 11.08 -10.33
N TYR A 703 -19.29 10.65 -11.42
CA TYR A 703 -20.57 9.98 -11.36
C TYR A 703 -20.37 8.52 -10.94
N THR A 704 -21.15 8.05 -9.97
CA THR A 704 -20.94 6.72 -9.37
C THR A 704 -22.21 5.88 -9.35
N TYR A 705 -22.03 4.57 -9.54
CA TYR A 705 -23.05 3.55 -9.39
C TYR A 705 -22.57 2.48 -8.39
N THR A 706 -23.49 1.74 -7.82
CA THR A 706 -23.20 0.38 -7.34
C THR A 706 -23.33 -0.56 -8.53
N LEU A 707 -22.39 -1.48 -8.74
CA LEU A 707 -22.39 -2.41 -9.87
C LEU A 707 -22.40 -3.86 -9.39
N SER A 708 -23.22 -4.71 -9.99
CA SER A 708 -23.29 -6.14 -9.71
C SER A 708 -22.87 -6.94 -10.95
N TYR A 709 -21.78 -7.69 -10.86
CA TYR A 709 -21.27 -8.55 -11.94
C TYR A 709 -21.58 -10.02 -11.67
N CYS A 710 -22.18 -10.71 -12.64
CA CYS A 710 -22.47 -12.14 -12.56
C CYS A 710 -21.31 -12.98 -13.10
N GLY A 711 -20.69 -13.79 -12.23
CA GLY A 711 -19.59 -14.69 -12.62
C GLY A 711 -19.99 -15.79 -13.60
N LEU A 712 -21.28 -16.15 -13.66
CA LEU A 712 -21.79 -17.19 -14.56
C LEU A 712 -22.06 -16.67 -15.99
N CYS A 713 -22.96 -15.70 -16.15
CA CYS A 713 -23.33 -15.17 -17.48
C CYS A 713 -22.49 -13.97 -17.95
N ARG A 714 -21.50 -13.53 -17.15
CA ARG A 714 -20.56 -12.43 -17.45
C ARG A 714 -21.20 -11.09 -17.81
N LYS A 715 -22.37 -10.81 -17.23
CA LYS A 715 -23.07 -9.53 -17.39
C LYS A 715 -22.91 -8.67 -16.14
N THR A 716 -22.80 -7.37 -16.36
CA THR A 716 -22.79 -6.35 -15.31
C THR A 716 -24.14 -5.64 -15.28
N PHE A 717 -24.64 -5.38 -14.07
CA PHE A 717 -25.91 -4.71 -13.81
C PHE A 717 -25.69 -3.55 -12.86
N LYS A 718 -26.44 -2.46 -13.03
CA LYS A 718 -26.46 -1.34 -12.09
C LYS A 718 -27.28 -1.66 -10.85
N GLY A 719 -26.88 -1.09 -9.73
CA GLY A 719 -27.44 -1.31 -8.40
C GLY A 719 -26.92 -2.56 -7.69
N PHE A 720 -27.23 -2.66 -6.40
CA PHE A 720 -27.00 -3.86 -5.61
C PHE A 720 -27.99 -4.97 -6.02
N LYS A 721 -27.49 -6.12 -6.48
CA LYS A 721 -28.32 -7.29 -6.84
C LYS A 721 -27.95 -8.48 -5.96
N GLN A 722 -28.96 -9.16 -5.41
CA GLN A 722 -28.77 -10.41 -4.67
C GLN A 722 -28.75 -11.66 -5.57
N LYS A 723 -29.44 -11.58 -6.72
CA LYS A 723 -29.50 -12.63 -7.75
C LYS A 723 -29.36 -12.01 -9.13
N CYS A 724 -28.70 -12.71 -10.04
CA CYS A 724 -28.48 -12.24 -11.41
C CYS A 724 -29.83 -12.07 -12.12
N PRO A 725 -30.18 -10.87 -12.61
CA PRO A 725 -31.43 -10.65 -13.34
C PRO A 725 -31.54 -11.47 -14.63
N SER A 726 -30.42 -11.86 -15.24
CA SER A 726 -30.40 -12.58 -16.51
C SER A 726 -30.40 -14.10 -16.38
N CYS A 727 -29.83 -14.69 -15.32
CA CYS A 727 -29.69 -16.15 -15.20
C CYS A 727 -30.00 -16.72 -13.81
N GLY A 728 -30.42 -15.90 -12.84
CA GLY A 728 -30.81 -16.34 -11.50
C GLY A 728 -29.65 -16.74 -10.56
N SER A 729 -28.41 -16.74 -11.04
CA SER A 729 -27.23 -17.09 -10.22
C SER A 729 -27.05 -16.15 -9.01
N THR A 730 -26.64 -16.71 -7.88
CA THR A 730 -26.22 -15.97 -6.67
C THR A 730 -24.71 -15.65 -6.67
N ASN A 731 -23.96 -16.11 -7.68
CA ASN A 731 -22.54 -15.81 -7.82
C ASN A 731 -22.33 -14.41 -8.41
N LEU A 732 -22.58 -13.40 -7.57
CA LEU A 732 -22.44 -11.99 -7.90
C LEU A 732 -21.29 -11.37 -7.13
N ALA A 733 -20.45 -10.62 -7.83
CA ALA A 733 -19.50 -9.69 -7.24
C ALA A 733 -20.10 -8.28 -7.32
N VAL A 734 -20.30 -7.64 -6.17
CA VAL A 734 -20.77 -6.25 -6.08
C VAL A 734 -19.56 -5.32 -5.96
N TYR A 735 -19.48 -4.30 -6.79
CA TYR A 735 -18.44 -3.28 -6.80
C TYR A 735 -19.07 -1.93 -6.48
N ALA A 736 -18.40 -1.17 -5.62
CA ALA A 736 -18.72 0.21 -5.32
C ALA A 736 -17.45 0.93 -4.86
N ARG A 737 -17.51 2.26 -4.75
CA ARG A 737 -16.41 3.07 -4.22
C ARG A 737 -16.44 3.05 -2.69
N GLU A 738 -15.50 2.35 -2.05
CA GLU A 738 -15.37 2.36 -0.58
C GLU A 738 -14.87 3.72 -0.10
N SER A 739 -13.80 4.18 -0.73
CA SER A 739 -13.35 5.57 -0.68
C SER A 739 -13.60 6.17 -2.06
N LEU A 740 -12.54 6.42 -2.82
CA LEU A 740 -12.64 6.93 -4.19
C LEU A 740 -12.57 5.81 -5.24
N LYS A 741 -11.98 4.64 -4.94
CA LYS A 741 -11.78 3.56 -5.92
C LYS A 741 -12.85 2.49 -5.84
N TYR A 742 -13.27 1.96 -7.00
CA TYR A 742 -14.12 0.77 -7.06
C TYR A 742 -13.36 -0.46 -6.60
N ILE A 743 -13.90 -1.12 -5.58
CA ILE A 743 -13.42 -2.42 -5.12
C ILE A 743 -14.62 -3.33 -4.80
N PRO A 744 -14.46 -4.65 -4.85
CA PRO A 744 -15.48 -5.60 -4.42
C PRO A 744 -15.94 -5.34 -2.98
N LEU A 745 -17.25 -5.32 -2.74
CA LEU A 745 -17.86 -5.14 -1.41
C LEU A 745 -17.42 -6.22 -0.40
N SER A 746 -16.99 -7.39 -0.88
CA SER A 746 -16.41 -8.45 -0.06
C SER A 746 -15.04 -8.06 0.52
N TRP A 747 -14.32 -7.13 -0.11
CA TRP A 747 -12.97 -6.72 0.30
C TRP A 747 -12.95 -5.54 1.25
N TRP A 748 -14.03 -4.76 1.30
CA TRP A 748 -14.20 -3.58 2.15
C TRP A 748 -13.83 -3.84 3.61
N THR A 749 -13.06 -2.95 4.19
CA THR A 749 -12.73 -2.91 5.63
C THR A 749 -13.75 -2.05 6.39
N HIS A 750 -14.35 -1.05 5.74
CA HIS A 750 -15.28 -0.11 6.35
C HIS A 750 -16.70 -0.69 6.48
N LYS A 751 -17.05 -1.12 7.68
CA LYS A 751 -18.32 -1.81 7.96
C LYS A 751 -19.53 -0.87 7.90
N GLY A 752 -19.36 0.39 8.30
CA GLY A 752 -20.41 1.42 8.27
C GLY A 752 -20.95 1.64 6.85
N LEU A 753 -20.09 2.07 5.92
CA LEU A 753 -20.43 2.22 4.51
C LEU A 753 -20.92 0.92 3.85
N LYS A 754 -20.34 -0.23 4.20
CA LYS A 754 -20.81 -1.53 3.68
C LYS A 754 -22.26 -1.83 4.05
N THR A 755 -22.69 -1.39 5.24
CA THR A 755 -24.08 -1.50 5.68
C THR A 755 -24.97 -0.52 4.95
N LEU A 756 -24.46 0.69 4.69
CA LEU A 756 -25.17 1.74 3.96
C LEU A 756 -25.49 1.33 2.51
N ILE A 757 -24.51 0.78 1.79
CA ILE A 757 -24.70 0.34 0.40
C ILE A 757 -25.75 -0.77 0.26
N LYS A 758 -25.99 -1.58 1.28
CA LYS A 758 -27.05 -2.60 1.22
C LYS A 758 -28.45 -2.02 1.34
N LYS A 759 -28.58 -0.77 1.79
CA LYS A 759 -29.85 -0.05 1.95
C LYS A 759 -30.20 0.82 0.74
N ILE A 760 -29.19 1.22 -0.04
CA ILE A 760 -29.30 1.95 -1.31
C ILE A 760 -29.51 0.94 -2.44
#